data_AF-A0ABD5YZB9-F1
#
_entry.id   AF-A0ABD5YZB9-F1
#
_cell.length_a   1.000
_cell.length_b   1.000
_cell.length_c   1.000
_cell.angle_alpha   90.00
_cell.angle_beta   90.00
_cell.angle_gamma   90.00
#
_symmetry.space_group_name_H-M   'P 1'
#
loop_
_entity.id
_entity.type
_entity.pdbx_description
1 polymer ?
#
loop_
_entity_poly.entity_id
_entity_poly.type
_entity_poly.pdbx_seq_one_letter_code
_entity_poly.pdbx_strand_id
1 'polypeptide(L)'
;MLSTGFPVSKKLSANADEIEIRTTAFTALANLDEQGGRVRLLASLPDDGYREQRMLVEDPEIDLAESTISNYLGDLTAAGLVAVDSLGRTHNRVSLTAAGEIAQDYIVDNYTLRSPHQSTLDQDFVPTPHDSTSRVYCTQQHDREDKGPSTAEAWLAETGSADTNGYTAWLDGPTNTLDSRGMHQRLSAAQRSDGVTLVDHKIEPFDDGRMTYLSCFEDDVQAVVQWGGPLPTLARCTATLLSDHAFSRLLTPDALGKRFENLYDEFKENVDRILVKGAQIGWFGKNEHEYSQFKDRYRKIRNICLKQLPNVLRSNKTEEYSNLFRDLHGLFASTTQLYDAAGFDVTIQLRIPDTEQLQRGNQRYQSFLKFFGHTVPKHTVYESDIGVHSGYREVLEDRDQKLESRLDYNIDVTAPYARCTVSWVVSGPDATEFRTDVYQAIQSRAATIREEVQEGNEKAPLLEIPVMSGMTYPTIKATVAHFADQKGYVTDRADLLERGIHDRRPLERCIRVLTACLSTSEQPGSVSPFDVAEALLHCSQTAKTEPLSVSEIAYGLAHLPADRLLPSLAPSATKVVQALLQTDIPIGRNEICERAGISSSSYDRYIDELAALAIIEPHTVEGRRKWTAHLEPEWTPDSSTVSQDEDHPLRISRESWLRDILKTVTNTTDFSLNDCEGWPLNIPNKHKQDVSLIPWLQFVAAQFGIIDLDRQIGNELSGRKIISTDDRSVALSRTLQQTAVIGVKPDDSESIQTTLTRVTSETDSISSMMNSLYLR
;
A
#
# COMPACT_ATOMS: atom_id res chain seq x y z
N MET A 1 11.76 -33.56 59.81
CA MET A 1 11.93 -33.73 58.35
C MET A 1 10.96 -32.80 57.66
N LEU A 2 11.44 -32.13 56.60
CA LEU A 2 10.79 -31.13 55.74
C LEU A 2 10.75 -29.69 56.29
N SER A 3 11.85 -28.98 56.00
CA SER A 3 11.95 -27.52 55.86
C SER A 3 11.76 -27.20 54.38
N THR A 4 10.74 -26.42 54.04
CA THR A 4 10.43 -25.97 52.67
C THR A 4 11.25 -24.73 52.31
N GLY A 5 12.24 -24.91 51.43
CA GLY A 5 12.93 -23.81 50.74
C GLY A 5 12.24 -23.49 49.42
N PHE A 6 11.72 -22.28 49.28
CA PHE A 6 11.20 -21.73 48.02
C PHE A 6 12.37 -21.24 47.12
N PRO A 7 12.34 -21.47 45.80
CA PRO A 7 13.36 -21.01 44.87
C PRO A 7 13.04 -19.57 44.40
N VAL A 8 13.49 -18.56 45.15
CA VAL A 8 13.33 -17.14 44.78
C VAL A 8 14.57 -16.59 44.03
N SER A 9 15.65 -17.36 43.91
CA SER A 9 16.97 -16.79 43.55
C SER A 9 17.32 -16.68 42.06
N LYS A 10 16.52 -17.18 41.11
CA LYS A 10 16.88 -17.17 39.66
C LYS A 10 16.20 -16.09 38.80
N LYS A 11 15.00 -15.64 39.17
CA LYS A 11 14.30 -14.55 38.44
C LYS A 11 14.76 -13.16 38.86
N LEU A 12 15.21 -13.00 40.11
CA LEU A 12 15.77 -11.74 40.61
C LEU A 12 17.19 -11.46 40.09
N SER A 13 17.97 -12.50 39.76
CA SER A 13 19.31 -12.29 39.18
C SER A 13 19.23 -11.85 37.71
N ALA A 14 18.34 -12.46 36.91
CA ALA A 14 18.18 -12.09 35.49
C ALA A 14 17.73 -10.64 35.29
N ASN A 15 16.87 -10.12 36.17
CA ASN A 15 16.39 -8.73 36.11
C ASN A 15 17.45 -7.72 36.59
N ALA A 16 18.33 -8.14 37.52
CA ALA A 16 19.46 -7.32 37.94
C ALA A 16 20.54 -7.23 36.85
N ASP A 17 20.84 -8.35 36.19
CA ASP A 17 21.79 -8.42 35.08
C ASP A 17 21.31 -7.55 33.89
N GLU A 18 20.02 -7.58 33.55
CA GLU A 18 19.45 -6.76 32.48
C GLU A 18 19.47 -5.25 32.80
N ILE A 19 19.14 -4.86 34.04
CA ILE A 19 19.21 -3.47 34.49
C ILE A 19 20.67 -2.98 34.49
N GLU A 20 21.62 -3.82 34.89
CA GLU A 20 23.05 -3.50 34.87
C GLU A 20 23.57 -3.33 33.44
N ILE A 21 23.17 -4.19 32.50
CA ILE A 21 23.53 -4.07 31.08
C ILE A 21 22.93 -2.80 30.47
N ARG A 22 21.64 -2.50 30.70
CA ARG A 22 20.98 -1.27 30.22
C ARG A 22 21.64 -0.01 30.77
N THR A 23 21.98 0.00 32.05
CA THR A 23 22.68 1.13 32.70
C THR A 23 24.10 1.30 32.13
N THR A 24 24.79 0.19 31.88
CA THR A 24 26.14 0.18 31.28
C THR A 24 26.10 0.68 29.83
N ALA A 25 25.14 0.20 29.04
CA ALA A 25 24.92 0.61 27.65
C ALA A 25 24.65 2.13 27.55
N PHE A 26 23.71 2.64 28.35
CA PHE A 26 23.41 4.07 28.36
C PHE A 26 24.59 4.93 28.85
N THR A 27 25.31 4.49 29.88
CA THR A 27 26.49 5.22 30.37
C THR A 27 27.62 5.22 29.35
N ALA A 28 27.85 4.11 28.66
CA ALA A 28 28.83 4.03 27.58
C ALA A 28 28.44 4.97 26.43
N LEU A 29 27.16 4.99 26.04
CA LEU A 29 26.63 5.82 24.98
C LEU A 29 26.65 7.32 25.32
N ALA A 30 26.26 7.71 26.54
CA ALA A 30 26.27 9.09 27.02
C ALA A 30 27.69 9.70 27.18
N ASN A 31 28.71 8.84 27.27
CA ASN A 31 30.11 9.27 27.26
C ASN A 31 30.67 9.45 25.83
N LEU A 32 29.91 9.06 24.80
CA LEU A 32 30.21 9.38 23.41
C LEU A 32 29.63 10.75 23.07
N ASP A 33 30.30 11.47 22.17
CA ASP A 33 29.85 12.78 21.68
C ASP A 33 28.45 12.64 21.02
N GLU A 34 27.42 13.24 21.62
CA GLU A 34 26.05 13.26 21.10
C GLU A 34 26.07 13.92 19.72
N GLN A 35 25.40 13.31 18.71
CA GLN A 35 25.48 13.70 17.28
C GLN A 35 26.81 13.42 16.57
N GLY A 36 27.79 12.80 17.25
CA GLY A 36 29.07 12.44 16.67
C GLY A 36 29.02 11.20 15.77
N GLY A 37 29.96 11.08 14.84
CA GLY A 37 29.99 9.94 13.90
C GLY A 37 30.19 8.55 14.54
N ARG A 38 30.47 8.46 15.85
CA ARG A 38 30.46 7.20 16.62
C ARG A 38 29.05 6.64 16.80
N VAL A 39 28.09 7.51 17.10
CA VAL A 39 26.66 7.15 17.23
C VAL A 39 26.12 6.71 15.87
N ARG A 40 26.49 7.42 14.79
CA ARG A 40 26.16 7.04 13.40
C ARG A 40 26.72 5.68 13.02
N LEU A 41 27.99 5.43 13.35
CA LEU A 41 28.65 4.16 13.08
C LEU A 41 28.00 3.02 13.86
N LEU A 42 27.65 3.25 15.14
CA LEU A 42 26.95 2.27 15.96
C LEU A 42 25.58 1.93 15.39
N ALA A 43 24.76 2.92 15.05
CA ALA A 43 23.43 2.74 14.44
C ALA A 43 23.44 2.10 13.05
N SER A 44 24.58 2.08 12.36
CA SER A 44 24.73 1.47 11.03
C SER A 44 25.00 -0.04 11.05
N LEU A 45 25.17 -0.63 12.24
CA LEU A 45 25.43 -2.06 12.44
C LEU A 45 24.10 -2.82 12.70
N PRO A 46 23.93 -4.04 12.17
CA PRO A 46 22.73 -4.83 12.40
C PRO A 46 22.67 -5.40 13.82
N ASP A 47 21.46 -5.57 14.36
CA ASP A 47 21.17 -6.17 15.67
C ASP A 47 21.72 -7.60 15.79
N ASP A 48 21.65 -8.37 14.71
CA ASP A 48 22.25 -9.71 14.63
C ASP A 48 23.17 -9.81 13.39
N GLY A 49 24.38 -10.32 13.60
CA GLY A 49 25.39 -10.50 12.57
C GLY A 49 26.56 -9.50 12.61
N TYR A 50 27.19 -9.28 11.47
CA TYR A 50 28.38 -8.42 11.35
C TYR A 50 28.39 -7.66 10.03
N ARG A 51 29.08 -6.50 10.00
CA ARG A 51 29.50 -5.83 8.77
C ARG A 51 31.02 -5.90 8.62
N GLU A 52 31.53 -6.03 7.40
CA GLU A 52 32.97 -5.90 7.14
C GLU A 52 33.37 -4.41 7.19
N GLN A 53 34.51 -4.08 7.82
CA GLN A 53 34.95 -2.67 7.99
C GLN A 53 34.98 -1.88 6.68
N ARG A 54 35.40 -2.50 5.56
CA ARG A 54 35.38 -1.86 4.23
C ARG A 54 33.99 -1.43 3.76
N MET A 55 32.95 -2.17 4.16
CA MET A 55 31.56 -1.86 3.79
C MET A 55 31.05 -0.65 4.56
N LEU A 56 31.56 -0.41 5.78
CA LEU A 56 31.28 0.81 6.55
C LEU A 56 31.96 2.02 5.89
N VAL A 57 33.16 1.84 5.34
CA VAL A 57 33.88 2.90 4.60
C VAL A 57 33.19 3.27 3.29
N GLU A 58 32.60 2.30 2.62
CA GLU A 58 31.88 2.50 1.36
C GLU A 58 30.41 2.95 1.55
N ASP A 59 29.94 3.09 2.79
CA ASP A 59 28.56 3.48 3.12
C ASP A 59 28.42 5.02 3.08
N PRO A 60 27.71 5.57 2.08
CA PRO A 60 27.58 7.03 1.94
C PRO A 60 26.78 7.68 3.08
N GLU A 61 26.00 6.90 3.85
CA GLU A 61 25.23 7.43 4.99
C GLU A 61 26.07 7.61 6.26
N ILE A 62 27.17 6.86 6.36
CA ILE A 62 28.11 7.03 7.47
C ILE A 62 28.89 8.34 7.26
N ASP A 63 29.23 8.67 5.99
CA ASP A 63 29.94 9.89 5.58
C ASP A 63 31.17 10.20 6.47
N LEU A 64 31.97 9.16 6.74
CA LEU A 64 33.21 9.27 7.51
C LEU A 64 34.38 8.77 6.68
N ALA A 65 35.51 9.46 6.81
CA ALA A 65 36.77 8.99 6.25
C ALA A 65 37.18 7.63 6.85
N GLU A 66 37.84 6.78 6.06
CA GLU A 66 38.30 5.44 6.48
C GLU A 66 39.09 5.46 7.81
N SER A 67 39.99 6.44 7.96
CA SER A 67 40.76 6.64 9.20
C SER A 67 39.87 6.99 10.39
N THR A 68 38.79 7.73 10.17
CA THR A 68 37.80 8.10 11.20
C THR A 68 36.97 6.89 11.61
N ILE A 69 36.55 6.05 10.66
CA ILE A 69 35.83 4.79 10.94
C ILE A 69 36.72 3.86 11.76
N SER A 70 37.98 3.68 11.38
CA SER A 70 38.92 2.85 12.14
C SER A 70 39.10 3.35 13.58
N ASN A 71 39.19 4.67 13.78
CA ASN A 71 39.31 5.26 15.11
C ASN A 71 38.01 5.08 15.92
N TYR A 72 36.85 5.32 15.32
CA TYR A 72 35.55 5.20 16.00
C TYR A 72 35.21 3.75 16.33
N LEU A 73 35.57 2.78 15.49
CA LEU A 73 35.47 1.36 15.86
C LEU A 73 36.34 1.04 17.08
N GLY A 74 37.55 1.61 17.15
CA GLY A 74 38.41 1.48 18.34
C GLY A 74 37.74 2.03 19.60
N ASP A 75 37.13 3.21 19.50
CA ASP A 75 36.41 3.84 20.61
C ASP A 75 35.16 3.05 21.04
N LEU A 76 34.38 2.54 20.08
CA LEU A 76 33.19 1.72 20.35
C LEU A 76 33.54 0.35 20.93
N THR A 77 34.66 -0.24 20.51
CA THR A 77 35.18 -1.47 21.13
C THR A 77 35.71 -1.22 22.54
N ALA A 78 36.39 -0.09 22.77
CA ALA A 78 36.81 0.29 24.12
C ALA A 78 35.63 0.58 25.06
N ALA A 79 34.53 1.12 24.52
CA ALA A 79 33.27 1.32 25.22
C ALA A 79 32.48 0.01 25.45
N GLY A 80 32.96 -1.12 24.91
CA GLY A 80 32.31 -2.42 25.05
C GLY A 80 30.99 -2.54 24.28
N LEU A 81 30.72 -1.65 23.32
CA LEU A 81 29.50 -1.66 22.51
C LEU A 81 29.67 -2.52 21.25
N VAL A 82 30.89 -2.60 20.70
CA VAL A 82 31.18 -3.27 19.43
C VAL A 82 32.33 -4.27 19.58
N ALA A 83 32.18 -5.46 19.00
CA ALA A 83 33.23 -6.45 18.88
C ALA A 83 33.85 -6.45 17.48
N VAL A 84 35.19 -6.51 17.41
CA VAL A 84 35.93 -6.60 16.13
C VAL A 84 36.67 -7.93 16.06
N ASP A 85 36.27 -8.79 15.13
CA ASP A 85 36.96 -10.05 14.84
C ASP A 85 37.98 -9.85 13.71
N SER A 86 39.26 -9.99 14.06
CA SER A 86 40.43 -9.80 13.19
C SER A 86 41.18 -11.10 12.88
N LEU A 87 40.73 -12.27 13.37
CA LEU A 87 41.52 -13.49 13.31
C LEU A 87 41.57 -14.10 11.90
N GLY A 88 42.72 -13.95 11.24
CA GLY A 88 43.12 -14.71 10.05
C GLY A 88 42.39 -14.33 8.74
N ARG A 89 41.74 -13.16 8.71
CA ARG A 89 40.95 -12.69 7.56
C ARG A 89 41.56 -11.45 6.91
N THR A 90 41.23 -11.22 5.65
CA THR A 90 41.70 -10.05 4.88
C THR A 90 41.05 -8.73 5.33
N HIS A 91 39.90 -8.78 6.00
CA HIS A 91 39.17 -7.60 6.49
C HIS A 91 38.52 -7.90 7.84
N ASN A 92 38.45 -6.88 8.69
CA ASN A 92 37.85 -6.96 10.02
C ASN A 92 36.32 -7.07 9.93
N ARG A 93 35.73 -7.94 10.74
CA ARG A 93 34.27 -8.02 10.95
C ARG A 93 33.90 -7.27 12.21
N VAL A 94 32.84 -6.50 12.13
CA VAL A 94 32.35 -5.61 13.18
C VAL A 94 30.93 -6.06 13.53
N SER A 95 30.68 -6.43 14.77
CA SER A 95 29.36 -6.81 15.28
C SER A 95 29.02 -6.04 16.55
N LEU A 96 27.75 -5.90 16.84
CA LEU A 96 27.31 -5.41 18.15
C LEU A 96 27.64 -6.45 19.23
N THR A 97 27.80 -5.95 20.44
CA THR A 97 27.73 -6.76 21.66
C THR A 97 26.33 -6.65 22.24
N ALA A 98 25.97 -7.48 23.23
CA ALA A 98 24.68 -7.33 23.92
C ALA A 98 24.45 -5.91 24.51
N ALA A 99 25.53 -5.22 24.94
CA ALA A 99 25.44 -3.83 25.37
C ALA A 99 25.29 -2.85 24.21
N GLY A 100 25.84 -3.17 23.04
CA GLY A 100 25.70 -2.41 21.79
C GLY A 100 24.30 -2.48 21.19
N GLU A 101 23.69 -3.67 21.20
CA GLU A 101 22.29 -3.89 20.79
C GLU A 101 21.35 -3.01 21.65
N ILE A 102 21.46 -3.12 22.97
CA ILE A 102 20.66 -2.31 23.90
C ILE A 102 20.99 -0.81 23.78
N ALA A 103 22.22 -0.45 23.39
CA ALA A 103 22.59 0.95 23.19
C ALA A 103 21.93 1.56 21.95
N GLN A 104 21.63 0.78 20.92
CA GLN A 104 20.90 1.26 19.74
C GLN A 104 19.47 1.67 20.08
N ASP A 105 18.81 0.99 21.02
CA ASP A 105 17.45 1.36 21.49
C ASP A 105 17.36 2.80 22.06
N TYR A 106 18.50 3.37 22.48
CA TYR A 106 18.58 4.73 23.02
C TYR A 106 18.93 5.77 21.96
N ILE A 107 19.21 5.37 20.71
CA ILE A 107 19.53 6.28 19.61
C ILE A 107 18.24 6.52 18.82
N VAL A 108 17.82 7.78 18.73
CA VAL A 108 16.68 8.18 17.88
C VAL A 108 17.16 8.60 16.48
N ASP A 109 16.23 8.75 15.53
CA ASP A 109 16.47 8.86 14.08
C ASP A 109 17.43 9.99 13.62
N ASN A 110 17.71 10.97 14.48
CA ASN A 110 18.67 12.05 14.24
C ASN A 110 20.04 11.85 14.93
N TYR A 111 20.31 10.63 15.42
CA TYR A 111 21.50 10.27 16.22
C TYR A 111 21.66 11.04 17.54
N THR A 112 20.55 11.52 18.11
CA THR A 112 20.52 12.01 19.49
C THR A 112 20.15 10.89 20.45
N LEU A 113 20.47 11.09 21.72
CA LEU A 113 20.28 10.08 22.76
C LEU A 113 18.95 10.32 23.49
N ARG A 114 18.13 9.28 23.59
CA ARG A 114 16.92 9.26 24.42
C ARG A 114 17.25 8.73 25.81
N SER A 115 16.89 9.49 26.84
CA SER A 115 17.13 9.11 28.24
C SER A 115 16.30 7.87 28.65
N PRO A 116 16.84 6.97 29.50
CA PRO A 116 16.11 5.80 30.04
C PRO A 116 14.84 6.15 30.81
N HIS A 117 14.73 7.39 31.32
CA HIS A 117 13.53 7.87 32.02
C HIS A 117 12.43 8.39 31.08
N GLN A 118 12.78 8.73 29.83
CA GLN A 118 11.81 9.05 28.78
C GLN A 118 11.36 7.80 28.01
N SER A 119 12.18 6.74 27.93
CA SER A 119 11.77 5.45 27.35
C SER A 119 10.75 4.70 28.22
N THR A 120 10.76 4.92 29.54
CA THR A 120 9.79 4.32 30.48
C THR A 120 8.38 4.90 30.41
N LEU A 121 8.16 6.03 29.72
CA LEU A 121 6.81 6.59 29.53
C LEU A 121 6.03 5.92 28.38
N ASP A 122 6.71 5.16 27.52
CA ASP A 122 6.10 4.39 26.41
C ASP A 122 6.04 2.87 26.71
N GLN A 123 6.50 2.41 27.87
CA GLN A 123 6.76 0.98 28.18
C GLN A 123 5.56 0.17 28.71
N ASP A 124 4.32 0.67 28.57
CA ASP A 124 3.12 -0.13 28.85
C ASP A 124 2.55 -0.80 27.59
N PHE A 125 3.41 -1.24 26.66
CA PHE A 125 3.01 -2.23 25.65
C PHE A 125 4.01 -3.38 25.54
N VAL A 126 3.42 -4.57 25.54
CA VAL A 126 3.96 -5.94 25.59
C VAL A 126 4.92 -6.24 24.41
N PRO A 127 5.90 -7.17 24.56
CA PRO A 127 6.95 -7.39 23.56
C PRO A 127 6.43 -7.73 22.17
N THR A 128 7.17 -7.32 21.14
CA THR A 128 7.03 -7.78 19.75
C THR A 128 7.11 -9.31 19.70
N PRO A 129 6.05 -10.02 19.28
CA PRO A 129 6.08 -11.47 19.16
C PRO A 129 6.59 -11.86 17.77
N HIS A 130 7.90 -11.82 17.52
CA HIS A 130 8.48 -12.46 16.34
C HIS A 130 9.88 -13.05 16.64
N ASP A 131 10.01 -14.37 16.50
CA ASP A 131 11.24 -15.16 16.69
C ASP A 131 12.11 -15.23 15.41
N SER A 132 11.99 -14.26 14.50
CA SER A 132 12.75 -14.21 13.25
C SER A 132 13.41 -12.84 13.12
N THR A 133 14.73 -12.81 12.98
CA THR A 133 15.55 -11.60 12.77
C THR A 133 15.20 -10.96 11.43
N SER A 134 14.22 -10.04 11.42
CA SER A 134 13.81 -9.27 10.25
C SER A 134 14.73 -8.07 10.02
N ARG A 135 15.00 -7.76 8.74
CA ARG A 135 15.84 -6.63 8.33
C ARG A 135 15.01 -5.34 8.30
N VAL A 136 15.19 -4.45 9.27
CA VAL A 136 14.56 -3.13 9.30
C VAL A 136 15.61 -2.07 8.94
N TYR A 137 15.32 -1.21 7.97
CA TYR A 137 16.23 -0.13 7.56
C TYR A 137 15.54 1.23 7.68
N CYS A 138 15.91 2.01 8.68
CA CYS A 138 15.44 3.38 8.86
C CYS A 138 16.39 4.40 8.23
N THR A 139 15.82 5.45 7.64
CA THR A 139 16.55 6.58 7.07
C THR A 139 16.79 7.68 8.11
N GLN A 140 17.87 8.44 7.95
CA GLN A 140 18.05 9.73 8.65
C GLN A 140 16.90 10.69 8.28
N GLN A 141 16.26 11.29 9.27
CA GLN A 141 15.49 12.52 9.03
C GLN A 141 16.48 13.60 8.60
N HIS A 142 16.30 14.16 7.39
CA HIS A 142 16.91 15.44 7.10
C HIS A 142 16.26 16.48 8.03
N ASP A 143 17.07 17.22 8.80
CA ASP A 143 16.64 18.41 9.56
C ASP A 143 16.12 19.49 8.60
N ARG A 144 14.92 19.29 8.05
CA ARG A 144 14.11 20.33 7.42
C ARG A 144 13.41 21.03 8.58
N GLU A 145 13.62 22.35 8.69
CA GLU A 145 12.97 23.18 9.70
C GLU A 145 11.47 22.83 9.82
N ASP A 146 10.94 22.90 11.05
CA ASP A 146 9.59 22.56 11.55
C ASP A 146 8.40 23.28 10.86
N LYS A 147 8.62 23.81 9.64
CA LYS A 147 7.66 24.42 8.72
C LYS A 147 7.58 23.65 7.39
N GLY A 148 7.87 22.35 7.40
CA GLY A 148 7.71 21.48 6.24
C GLY A 148 6.24 21.32 5.81
N PRO A 149 5.99 20.79 4.60
CA PRO A 149 4.66 20.49 4.11
C PRO A 149 3.94 19.52 5.05
N SER A 150 2.68 19.83 5.39
CA SER A 150 1.93 19.12 6.43
C SER A 150 1.22 17.84 5.95
N THR A 151 1.41 17.43 4.69
CA THR A 151 0.72 16.27 4.10
C THR A 151 1.72 15.35 3.40
N ALA A 152 1.41 14.05 3.35
CA ALA A 152 2.22 13.05 2.65
C ALA A 152 2.49 13.41 1.18
N GLU A 153 1.48 13.95 0.49
CA GLU A 153 1.59 14.25 -0.95
C GLU A 153 2.42 15.50 -1.23
N ALA A 154 2.27 16.54 -0.41
CA ALA A 154 3.10 17.74 -0.52
C ALA A 154 4.56 17.44 -0.13
N TRP A 155 4.78 16.56 0.86
CA TRP A 155 6.11 16.07 1.21
C TRP A 155 6.79 15.34 0.04
N LEU A 156 6.09 14.38 -0.57
CA LEU A 156 6.60 13.65 -1.74
C LEU A 156 6.90 14.58 -2.92
N ALA A 157 6.08 15.63 -3.10
CA ALA A 157 6.25 16.61 -4.16
C ALA A 157 7.45 17.54 -3.95
N GLU A 158 7.82 17.83 -2.70
CA GLU A 158 8.98 18.65 -2.33
C GLU A 158 10.30 17.86 -2.46
N THR A 159 10.61 17.47 -3.70
CA THR A 159 11.75 16.62 -4.03
C THR A 159 13.10 17.28 -3.77
N GLY A 160 13.13 18.58 -3.47
CA GLY A 160 14.36 19.35 -3.33
C GLY A 160 15.15 19.46 -4.64
N SER A 161 16.44 19.77 -4.53
CA SER A 161 17.39 19.72 -5.66
C SER A 161 18.16 18.41 -5.63
N ALA A 162 18.46 17.84 -6.80
CA ALA A 162 19.35 16.68 -6.91
C ALA A 162 20.65 16.96 -6.14
N ASP A 163 20.98 16.09 -5.19
CA ASP A 163 22.16 16.21 -4.34
C ASP A 163 23.41 15.69 -5.07
N THR A 164 24.54 15.61 -4.37
CA THR A 164 25.75 14.96 -4.90
C THR A 164 25.61 13.45 -5.11
N ASN A 165 24.58 12.83 -4.52
CA ASN A 165 24.35 11.38 -4.54
C ASN A 165 23.38 10.92 -5.65
N GLY A 166 22.66 11.84 -6.30
CA GLY A 166 21.97 11.61 -7.55
C GLY A 166 20.52 12.10 -7.58
N TYR A 167 19.68 11.38 -8.35
CA TYR A 167 18.24 11.67 -8.51
C TYR A 167 17.36 10.68 -7.74
N THR A 168 17.96 9.90 -6.83
CA THR A 168 17.23 8.92 -6.02
C THR A 168 17.52 9.22 -4.56
N ALA A 169 16.47 9.47 -3.80
CA ALA A 169 16.53 9.62 -2.35
C ALA A 169 15.87 8.42 -1.67
N TRP A 170 16.11 8.23 -0.39
CA TRP A 170 15.27 7.36 0.42
C TRP A 170 13.93 8.02 0.69
N LEU A 171 12.88 7.20 0.82
CA LEU A 171 11.58 7.64 1.26
C LEU A 171 11.61 7.92 2.76
N ASP A 172 11.47 9.20 3.10
CA ASP A 172 11.19 9.70 4.44
C ASP A 172 9.75 10.24 4.48
N GLY A 173 9.40 10.97 5.54
CA GLY A 173 8.07 11.54 5.64
C GLY A 173 7.93 12.75 6.57
N PRO A 174 6.76 13.41 6.53
CA PRO A 174 6.57 14.75 7.09
C PRO A 174 6.37 14.81 8.60
N THR A 175 6.10 13.69 9.27
CA THR A 175 5.78 13.66 10.71
C THR A 175 6.30 12.39 11.35
N ASN A 176 6.22 12.26 12.68
CA ASN A 176 6.60 11.01 13.36
C ASN A 176 5.66 9.83 13.03
N THR A 177 4.38 10.09 12.74
CA THR A 177 3.44 9.03 12.33
C THR A 177 3.62 8.63 10.87
N LEU A 178 3.89 9.64 10.03
CA LEU A 178 4.27 9.46 8.63
C LEU A 178 5.77 9.65 8.51
N ASP A 179 6.53 8.83 9.24
CA ASP A 179 7.97 8.74 9.10
C ASP A 179 8.30 7.85 7.87
N SER A 180 9.55 7.41 7.74
CA SER A 180 9.95 6.51 6.64
C SER A 180 9.10 5.23 6.60
N ARG A 181 8.77 4.66 7.76
CA ARG A 181 7.98 3.44 7.89
C ARG A 181 6.50 3.69 7.63
N GLY A 182 5.94 4.76 8.19
CA GLY A 182 4.56 5.17 7.97
C GLY A 182 4.30 5.49 6.50
N MET A 183 5.23 6.17 5.83
CA MET A 183 5.14 6.43 4.39
C MET A 183 5.25 5.16 3.55
N HIS A 184 6.13 4.23 3.93
CA HIS A 184 6.21 2.92 3.30
C HIS A 184 4.89 2.15 3.43
N GLN A 185 4.37 2.00 4.65
CA GLN A 185 3.11 1.30 4.94
C GLN A 185 1.91 1.96 4.24
N ARG A 186 1.88 3.30 4.20
CA ARG A 186 0.87 4.05 3.46
C ARG A 186 0.86 3.62 2.00
N LEU A 187 2.03 3.59 1.35
CA LEU A 187 2.14 3.21 -0.06
C LEU A 187 1.91 1.71 -0.32
N SER A 188 2.32 0.81 0.59
CA SER A 188 2.05 -0.64 0.49
C SER A 188 0.55 -0.94 0.49
N ALA A 189 -0.29 -0.08 1.08
CA ALA A 189 -1.73 -0.33 1.21
C ALA A 189 -2.45 -0.56 -0.13
N ALA A 190 -1.92 0.01 -1.21
CA ALA A 190 -2.43 -0.15 -2.57
C ALA A 190 -1.95 -1.43 -3.27
N GLN A 191 -0.85 -2.05 -2.84
CA GLN A 191 -0.33 -3.28 -3.44
C GLN A 191 -1.19 -4.47 -3.01
N ARG A 192 -1.95 -5.05 -3.95
CA ARG A 192 -2.88 -6.16 -3.67
C ARG A 192 -2.85 -7.32 -4.65
N SER A 193 -2.06 -7.20 -5.71
CA SER A 193 -1.82 -8.28 -6.65
C SER A 193 -0.45 -8.15 -7.28
N ASP A 194 0.08 -9.31 -7.68
CA ASP A 194 1.32 -9.43 -8.44
C ASP A 194 1.05 -9.09 -9.90
N GLY A 195 0.91 -7.79 -10.18
CA GLY A 195 0.50 -7.28 -11.48
C GLY A 195 0.34 -5.76 -11.47
N VAL A 196 -0.82 -5.26 -11.90
CA VAL A 196 -1.11 -3.82 -11.96
C VAL A 196 -2.33 -3.47 -11.11
N THR A 197 -2.14 -2.59 -10.14
CA THR A 197 -3.21 -2.01 -9.34
C THR A 197 -3.35 -0.53 -9.66
N LEU A 198 -4.57 -0.07 -9.97
CA LEU A 198 -4.87 1.34 -10.22
C LEU A 198 -5.61 1.95 -9.04
N VAL A 199 -5.23 3.15 -8.64
CA VAL A 199 -5.78 3.84 -7.46
C VAL A 199 -6.10 5.28 -7.79
N ASP A 200 -7.36 5.68 -7.54
CA ASP A 200 -7.72 7.09 -7.58
C ASP A 200 -7.25 7.75 -6.29
N HIS A 201 -6.34 8.71 -6.46
CA HIS A 201 -5.83 9.51 -5.37
C HIS A 201 -5.37 10.86 -5.89
N LYS A 202 -5.71 11.91 -5.17
CA LYS A 202 -5.23 13.26 -5.45
C LYS A 202 -3.76 13.33 -5.08
N ILE A 203 -2.90 13.43 -6.08
CA ILE A 203 -1.45 13.49 -5.93
C ILE A 203 -0.91 14.83 -6.41
N GLU A 204 0.11 15.32 -5.72
CA GLU A 204 0.83 16.51 -6.12
C GLU A 204 1.98 16.14 -7.08
N PRO A 205 2.21 16.92 -8.14
CA PRO A 205 3.33 16.71 -9.04
C PRO A 205 4.65 17.02 -8.33
N PHE A 206 5.66 16.21 -8.60
CA PHE A 206 7.03 16.46 -8.15
C PHE A 206 7.55 17.79 -8.70
N ASP A 207 8.20 18.58 -7.85
CA ASP A 207 8.92 19.80 -8.23
C ASP A 207 9.97 19.51 -9.31
N ASP A 208 10.76 18.44 -9.11
CA ASP A 208 11.57 17.85 -10.16
C ASP A 208 11.11 16.42 -10.44
N GLY A 209 10.32 16.24 -11.49
CA GLY A 209 9.85 14.92 -11.91
C GLY A 209 10.95 13.91 -12.27
N ARG A 210 12.24 14.28 -12.31
CA ARG A 210 13.36 13.34 -12.44
C ARG A 210 13.71 12.63 -11.14
N MET A 211 13.38 13.23 -10.00
CA MET A 211 13.63 12.65 -8.68
C MET A 211 12.78 11.41 -8.49
N THR A 212 13.33 10.45 -7.75
CA THR A 212 12.69 9.20 -7.38
C THR A 212 12.97 8.89 -5.92
N TYR A 213 12.09 8.11 -5.29
CA TYR A 213 12.31 7.61 -3.93
C TYR A 213 12.45 6.09 -3.94
N LEU A 214 13.34 5.60 -3.08
CA LEU A 214 13.48 4.18 -2.76
C LEU A 214 13.03 3.98 -1.31
N SER A 215 12.31 2.91 -1.02
CA SER A 215 11.95 2.51 0.33
C SER A 215 12.15 1.01 0.47
N CYS A 216 12.60 0.54 1.63
CA CYS A 216 12.70 -0.89 1.91
C CYS A 216 12.50 -1.16 3.39
N PHE A 217 11.53 -2.00 3.70
CA PHE A 217 11.30 -2.54 5.04
C PHE A 217 11.05 -4.03 4.91
N GLU A 218 11.80 -4.82 5.69
CA GLU A 218 11.79 -6.28 5.56
C GLU A 218 12.17 -6.68 4.13
N ASP A 219 11.32 -7.44 3.46
CA ASP A 219 11.52 -7.87 2.08
C ASP A 219 10.72 -7.02 1.07
N ASP A 220 9.87 -6.07 1.52
CA ASP A 220 9.12 -5.14 0.64
C ASP A 220 10.01 -3.97 0.22
N VAL A 221 10.16 -3.79 -1.10
CA VAL A 221 10.96 -2.73 -1.72
C VAL A 221 10.07 -1.89 -2.63
N GLN A 222 10.04 -0.58 -2.41
CA GLN A 222 9.22 0.33 -3.20
C GLN A 222 10.07 1.37 -3.94
N ALA A 223 9.79 1.54 -5.22
CA ALA A 223 10.35 2.61 -6.04
C ALA A 223 9.25 3.59 -6.45
N VAL A 224 9.30 4.81 -5.90
CA VAL A 224 8.35 5.88 -6.20
C VAL A 224 8.86 6.71 -7.36
N VAL A 225 8.08 6.75 -8.45
CA VAL A 225 8.46 7.40 -9.70
C VAL A 225 7.28 8.19 -10.27
N GLN A 226 7.54 9.38 -10.83
CA GLN A 226 6.52 10.11 -11.58
C GLN A 226 6.57 9.74 -13.08
N TRP A 227 5.40 9.60 -13.69
CA TRP A 227 5.28 9.39 -15.13
C TRP A 227 5.88 10.57 -15.91
N GLY A 228 6.90 10.28 -16.72
CA GLY A 228 7.56 11.25 -17.62
C GLY A 228 7.40 10.93 -19.10
N GLY A 229 6.49 10.01 -19.43
CA GLY A 229 6.48 9.31 -20.71
C GLY A 229 7.26 7.99 -20.67
N PRO A 230 7.14 7.15 -21.70
CA PRO A 230 7.60 5.76 -21.64
C PRO A 230 9.10 5.60 -21.34
N LEU A 231 9.97 6.29 -22.09
CA LEU A 231 11.41 6.13 -21.97
C LEU A 231 11.97 6.75 -20.66
N PRO A 232 11.59 7.99 -20.27
CA PRO A 232 12.00 8.54 -18.98
C PRO A 232 11.54 7.73 -17.79
N THR A 233 10.30 7.22 -17.80
CA THR A 233 9.78 6.38 -16.71
C THR A 233 10.59 5.10 -16.58
N LEU A 234 10.87 4.40 -17.70
CA LEU A 234 11.70 3.19 -17.67
C LEU A 234 13.11 3.46 -17.13
N ALA A 235 13.71 4.57 -17.56
CA ALA A 235 15.03 4.99 -17.09
C ALA A 235 15.04 5.29 -15.59
N ARG A 236 13.98 5.94 -15.07
CA ARG A 236 13.80 6.24 -13.65
C ARG A 236 13.68 4.97 -12.81
N CYS A 237 12.79 4.04 -13.17
CA CYS A 237 12.66 2.76 -12.45
C CYS A 237 14.00 2.03 -12.37
N THR A 238 14.72 1.97 -13.51
CA THR A 238 16.04 1.33 -13.59
C THR A 238 17.08 2.05 -12.72
N ALA A 239 17.08 3.40 -12.74
CA ALA A 239 18.01 4.20 -11.95
C ALA A 239 17.78 4.05 -10.45
N THR A 240 16.52 4.01 -10.01
CA THR A 240 16.14 3.85 -8.60
C THR A 240 16.60 2.50 -8.05
N LEU A 241 16.25 1.40 -8.72
CA LEU A 241 16.57 0.04 -8.25
C LEU A 241 18.06 -0.31 -8.38
N LEU A 242 18.79 0.42 -9.21
CA LEU A 242 20.25 0.29 -9.31
C LEU A 242 20.96 1.50 -8.72
N SER A 243 20.31 2.29 -7.86
CA SER A 243 20.91 3.47 -7.23
C SER A 243 22.06 3.09 -6.28
N ASP A 244 22.86 4.07 -5.86
CA ASP A 244 23.92 3.78 -4.88
C ASP A 244 23.33 3.42 -3.51
N HIS A 245 22.15 3.94 -3.18
CA HIS A 245 21.30 3.48 -2.07
C HIS A 245 21.00 1.98 -2.19
N ALA A 246 20.45 1.53 -3.32
CA ALA A 246 20.16 0.12 -3.56
C ALA A 246 21.41 -0.77 -3.45
N PHE A 247 22.54 -0.38 -4.02
CA PHE A 247 23.79 -1.16 -3.91
C PHE A 247 24.41 -1.17 -2.51
N SER A 248 24.11 -0.18 -1.69
CA SER A 248 24.62 -0.10 -0.32
C SER A 248 23.81 -0.93 0.67
N ARG A 249 22.49 -1.08 0.44
CA ARG A 249 21.57 -1.71 1.40
C ARG A 249 20.88 -2.98 0.90
N LEU A 250 20.48 -3.05 -0.38
CA LEU A 250 19.64 -4.13 -0.92
C LEU A 250 20.47 -5.14 -1.70
N LEU A 251 21.20 -4.66 -2.71
CA LEU A 251 22.02 -5.46 -3.60
C LEU A 251 23.43 -5.60 -3.00
N THR A 252 23.53 -6.15 -1.79
CA THR A 252 24.79 -6.32 -1.04
C THR A 252 25.36 -7.72 -1.22
N PRO A 253 26.65 -7.97 -0.89
CA PRO A 253 27.19 -9.32 -0.83
C PRO A 253 26.46 -10.24 0.16
N ASP A 254 25.80 -9.68 1.18
CA ASP A 254 25.06 -10.49 2.16
C ASP A 254 23.73 -10.97 1.59
N ALA A 255 23.07 -10.16 0.76
CA ALA A 255 21.87 -10.58 0.03
C ALA A 255 22.20 -11.49 -1.15
N LEU A 256 23.20 -11.13 -1.97
CA LEU A 256 23.49 -11.83 -3.21
C LEU A 256 24.47 -12.99 -3.03
N GLY A 257 25.42 -12.90 -2.10
CA GLY A 257 26.62 -13.77 -2.05
C GLY A 257 27.78 -13.15 -2.84
N LYS A 258 29.02 -13.51 -2.51
CA LYS A 258 30.22 -12.94 -3.20
C LYS A 258 30.34 -13.42 -4.65
N ARG A 259 29.76 -14.58 -4.94
CA ARG A 259 29.64 -15.27 -6.23
C ARG A 259 28.19 -15.69 -6.49
N PHE A 260 27.24 -14.92 -5.96
CA PHE A 260 25.82 -15.17 -6.11
C PHE A 260 25.30 -16.43 -5.38
N GLU A 261 26.09 -17.03 -4.49
CA GLU A 261 25.78 -18.29 -3.80
C GLU A 261 24.59 -18.23 -2.82
N ASN A 262 24.10 -17.02 -2.50
CA ASN A 262 22.90 -16.84 -1.68
C ASN A 262 21.63 -16.75 -2.53
N LEU A 263 21.75 -16.69 -3.85
CA LEU A 263 20.60 -16.70 -4.76
C LEU A 263 20.16 -18.14 -5.03
N TYR A 264 18.85 -18.34 -5.13
CA TYR A 264 18.24 -19.61 -5.51
C TYR A 264 18.76 -20.79 -4.68
N ASP A 265 18.38 -20.82 -3.41
CA ASP A 265 18.91 -21.78 -2.43
C ASP A 265 18.83 -23.25 -2.87
N GLU A 266 17.78 -23.60 -3.61
CA GLU A 266 17.54 -24.95 -4.14
C GLU A 266 18.50 -25.33 -5.29
N PHE A 267 19.12 -24.35 -5.93
CA PHE A 267 19.93 -24.53 -7.13
C PHE A 267 21.38 -24.03 -7.00
N LYS A 268 21.91 -23.95 -5.77
CA LYS A 268 23.27 -23.44 -5.46
C LYS A 268 24.38 -23.95 -6.37
N GLU A 269 24.34 -25.22 -6.77
CA GLU A 269 25.36 -25.83 -7.64
C GLU A 269 25.32 -25.35 -9.10
N ASN A 270 24.20 -24.75 -9.52
CA ASN A 270 23.94 -24.31 -10.90
C ASN A 270 23.54 -22.83 -11.01
N VAL A 271 23.74 -22.03 -9.96
CA VAL A 271 23.27 -20.62 -9.89
C VAL A 271 23.73 -19.80 -11.10
N ASP A 272 25.01 -19.85 -11.46
CA ASP A 272 25.53 -19.14 -12.65
C ASP A 272 24.75 -19.46 -13.92
N ARG A 273 24.43 -20.75 -14.11
CA ARG A 273 23.69 -21.24 -15.27
C ARG A 273 22.24 -20.76 -15.22
N ILE A 274 21.61 -20.78 -14.05
CA ILE A 274 20.22 -20.33 -13.87
C ILE A 274 20.08 -18.84 -14.05
N LEU A 275 20.96 -18.04 -13.44
CA LEU A 275 20.97 -16.59 -13.61
C LEU A 275 21.05 -16.21 -15.09
N VAL A 276 21.96 -16.81 -15.85
CA VAL A 276 22.21 -16.42 -17.24
C VAL A 276 21.24 -17.04 -18.25
N LYS A 277 20.89 -18.33 -18.09
CA LYS A 277 20.08 -19.07 -19.08
C LYS A 277 18.62 -19.26 -18.68
N GLY A 278 18.36 -19.36 -17.38
CA GLY A 278 17.02 -19.55 -16.82
C GLY A 278 16.29 -18.22 -16.61
N ALA A 279 16.63 -17.53 -15.53
CA ALA A 279 16.13 -16.19 -15.19
C ALA A 279 16.53 -15.13 -16.23
N GLN A 280 17.61 -15.41 -16.99
CA GLN A 280 18.10 -14.59 -18.11
C GLN A 280 18.49 -13.17 -17.71
N ILE A 281 19.12 -13.07 -16.54
CA ILE A 281 19.76 -11.87 -16.06
C ILE A 281 20.88 -11.51 -17.06
N GLY A 282 20.61 -10.46 -17.83
CA GLY A 282 21.49 -9.97 -18.87
C GLY A 282 22.69 -9.24 -18.30
N TRP A 283 23.61 -8.86 -19.19
CA TRP A 283 24.80 -8.07 -18.85
C TRP A 283 25.77 -8.71 -17.84
N PHE A 284 25.51 -9.95 -17.41
CA PHE A 284 26.48 -10.90 -16.86
C PHE A 284 27.38 -11.40 -17.99
N GLY A 285 28.65 -11.01 -17.97
CA GLY A 285 29.65 -11.54 -18.90
C GLY A 285 30.40 -12.72 -18.30
N LYS A 286 31.47 -13.15 -18.97
CA LYS A 286 32.29 -14.31 -18.56
C LYS A 286 33.19 -14.05 -17.35
N ASN A 287 33.34 -12.80 -16.93
CA ASN A 287 34.24 -12.40 -15.86
C ASN A 287 33.48 -11.93 -14.61
N GLU A 288 32.20 -11.58 -14.76
CA GLU A 288 31.33 -11.02 -13.73
C GLU A 288 30.73 -12.07 -12.78
N HIS A 289 31.48 -13.15 -12.48
CA HIS A 289 31.11 -14.16 -11.47
C HIS A 289 31.38 -13.69 -10.03
N GLU A 290 31.91 -12.49 -9.86
CA GLU A 290 32.17 -11.88 -8.56
C GLU A 290 31.35 -10.59 -8.40
N TYR A 291 30.80 -10.42 -7.20
CA TYR A 291 29.92 -9.30 -6.85
C TYR A 291 30.50 -7.93 -7.20
N SER A 292 31.77 -7.67 -6.91
CA SER A 292 32.39 -6.35 -7.15
C SER A 292 32.42 -5.99 -8.64
N GLN A 293 32.76 -6.96 -9.49
CA GLN A 293 32.82 -6.79 -10.94
C GLN A 293 31.42 -6.61 -11.52
N PHE A 294 30.44 -7.35 -11.01
CA PHE A 294 29.03 -7.18 -11.33
C PHE A 294 28.51 -5.78 -10.97
N LYS A 295 28.75 -5.32 -9.73
CA LYS A 295 28.35 -4.00 -9.23
C LYS A 295 28.88 -2.88 -10.13
N ASP A 296 30.17 -2.92 -10.44
CA ASP A 296 30.82 -1.94 -11.32
C ASP A 296 30.24 -1.97 -12.75
N ARG A 297 29.99 -3.17 -13.28
CA ARG A 297 29.41 -3.37 -14.61
C ARG A 297 28.01 -2.78 -14.69
N TYR A 298 27.13 -3.11 -13.75
CA TYR A 298 25.75 -2.62 -13.72
C TYR A 298 25.69 -1.11 -13.51
N ARG A 299 26.49 -0.55 -12.58
CA ARG A 299 26.64 0.91 -12.42
C ARG A 299 27.07 1.58 -13.71
N LYS A 300 28.05 1.01 -14.42
CA LYS A 300 28.54 1.54 -15.70
C LYS A 300 27.45 1.54 -16.77
N ILE A 301 26.72 0.43 -16.94
CA ILE A 301 25.65 0.33 -17.95
C ILE A 301 24.51 1.29 -17.63
N ARG A 302 24.06 1.34 -16.36
CA ARG A 302 23.08 2.31 -15.86
C ARG A 302 23.50 3.73 -16.25
N ASN A 303 24.73 4.12 -15.89
CA ASN A 303 25.25 5.47 -16.18
C ASN A 303 25.37 5.76 -17.68
N ILE A 304 25.68 4.77 -18.52
CA ILE A 304 25.70 4.95 -19.99
C ILE A 304 24.27 5.23 -20.50
N CYS A 305 23.29 4.43 -20.09
CA CYS A 305 21.90 4.60 -20.52
C CYS A 305 21.35 5.98 -20.10
N LEU A 306 21.59 6.38 -18.84
CA LEU A 306 21.15 7.68 -18.32
C LEU A 306 21.83 8.86 -19.02
N LYS A 307 23.12 8.74 -19.39
CA LYS A 307 23.83 9.78 -20.16
C LYS A 307 23.29 9.93 -21.59
N GLN A 308 22.79 8.87 -22.20
CA GLN A 308 22.22 8.91 -23.55
C GLN A 308 20.81 9.53 -23.58
N LEU A 309 20.04 9.36 -22.50
CA LEU A 309 18.63 9.72 -22.43
C LEU A 309 18.31 11.16 -22.93
N PRO A 310 18.99 12.24 -22.46
CA PRO A 310 18.64 13.60 -22.91
C PRO A 310 18.88 13.82 -24.41
N ASN A 311 19.91 13.19 -24.97
CA ASN A 311 20.23 13.31 -26.39
C ASN A 311 19.23 12.55 -27.25
N VAL A 312 18.87 11.33 -26.82
CA VAL A 312 17.88 10.51 -27.52
C VAL A 312 16.50 11.16 -27.52
N LEU A 313 16.06 11.75 -26.39
CA LEU A 313 14.77 12.45 -26.30
C LEU A 313 14.69 13.72 -27.16
N ARG A 314 15.83 14.37 -27.41
CA ARG A 314 15.93 15.53 -28.32
C ARG A 314 16.13 15.12 -29.77
N SER A 315 16.57 13.89 -30.00
CA SER A 315 16.76 13.34 -31.34
C SER A 315 15.42 12.91 -31.92
N ASN A 316 15.24 13.08 -33.23
CA ASN A 316 14.11 12.50 -33.98
C ASN A 316 14.49 11.14 -34.60
N LYS A 317 15.52 10.47 -34.07
CA LYS A 317 16.06 9.23 -34.64
C LYS A 317 15.43 8.02 -33.97
N THR A 318 14.49 7.37 -34.66
CA THR A 318 13.76 6.19 -34.17
C THR A 318 14.68 5.04 -33.75
N GLU A 319 15.82 4.85 -34.43
CA GLU A 319 16.78 3.79 -34.11
C GLU A 319 17.49 4.00 -32.77
N GLU A 320 17.97 5.24 -32.50
CA GLU A 320 18.60 5.59 -31.22
C GLU A 320 17.59 5.44 -30.07
N TYR A 321 16.34 5.86 -30.29
CA TYR A 321 15.23 5.68 -29.34
C TYR A 321 14.95 4.21 -29.04
N SER A 322 14.84 3.38 -30.08
CA SER A 322 14.55 1.95 -29.95
C SER A 322 15.69 1.18 -29.28
N ASN A 323 16.95 1.53 -29.59
CA ASN A 323 18.13 0.93 -28.97
C ASN A 323 18.20 1.22 -27.47
N LEU A 324 18.03 2.49 -27.06
CA LEU A 324 18.03 2.84 -25.64
C LEU A 324 16.87 2.19 -24.88
N PHE A 325 15.69 2.09 -25.51
CA PHE A 325 14.55 1.36 -24.95
C PHE A 325 14.87 -0.11 -24.69
N ARG A 326 15.50 -0.77 -25.67
CA ARG A 326 15.89 -2.18 -25.57
C ARG A 326 16.91 -2.38 -24.46
N ASP A 327 17.90 -1.50 -24.36
CA ASP A 327 18.96 -1.60 -23.36
C ASP A 327 18.41 -1.38 -21.94
N LEU A 328 17.54 -0.37 -21.75
CA LEU A 328 16.86 -0.12 -20.48
C LEU A 328 15.89 -1.23 -20.10
N HIS A 329 15.11 -1.79 -21.03
CA HIS A 329 14.26 -2.94 -20.73
C HIS A 329 15.06 -4.16 -20.31
N GLY A 330 16.16 -4.43 -21.02
CA GLY A 330 17.05 -5.53 -20.68
C GLY A 330 17.63 -5.36 -19.29
N LEU A 331 18.11 -4.15 -18.97
CA LEU A 331 18.67 -3.85 -17.65
C LEU A 331 17.62 -3.91 -16.53
N PHE A 332 16.44 -3.32 -16.76
CA PHE A 332 15.36 -3.30 -15.77
C PHE A 332 14.81 -4.71 -15.49
N ALA A 333 14.54 -5.51 -16.52
CA ALA A 333 14.08 -6.89 -16.34
C ALA A 333 15.15 -7.76 -15.63
N SER A 334 16.43 -7.56 -15.97
CA SER A 334 17.54 -8.25 -15.27
C SER A 334 17.61 -7.84 -13.80
N THR A 335 17.31 -6.57 -13.50
CA THR A 335 17.31 -6.04 -12.14
C THR A 335 16.14 -6.63 -11.34
N THR A 336 14.91 -6.61 -11.84
CA THR A 336 13.76 -7.15 -11.09
C THR A 336 13.90 -8.65 -10.85
N GLN A 337 14.44 -9.41 -11.81
CA GLN A 337 14.79 -10.83 -11.63
C GLN A 337 15.86 -11.03 -10.54
N LEU A 338 16.81 -10.11 -10.39
CA LEU A 338 17.82 -10.18 -9.34
C LEU A 338 17.24 -9.90 -7.95
N TYR A 339 16.36 -8.91 -7.83
CA TYR A 339 15.65 -8.63 -6.58
C TYR A 339 14.78 -9.82 -6.16
N ASP A 340 14.04 -10.37 -7.11
CA ASP A 340 13.24 -11.58 -6.93
C ASP A 340 14.09 -12.77 -6.45
N ALA A 341 15.22 -13.02 -7.10
CA ALA A 341 16.16 -14.07 -6.71
C ALA A 341 16.77 -13.87 -5.30
N ALA A 342 16.85 -12.61 -4.85
CA ALA A 342 17.35 -12.21 -3.55
C ALA A 342 16.25 -12.20 -2.46
N GLY A 343 15.01 -12.54 -2.81
CA GLY A 343 13.88 -12.61 -1.90
C GLY A 343 13.16 -11.28 -1.67
N PHE A 344 13.41 -10.25 -2.48
CA PHE A 344 12.75 -8.95 -2.33
C PHE A 344 11.51 -8.83 -3.23
N ASP A 345 10.40 -8.40 -2.63
CA ASP A 345 9.16 -8.05 -3.31
C ASP A 345 9.21 -6.59 -3.77
N VAL A 346 9.34 -6.37 -5.08
CA VAL A 346 9.49 -5.01 -5.62
C VAL A 346 8.15 -4.45 -6.10
N THR A 347 7.80 -3.25 -5.64
CA THR A 347 6.66 -2.47 -6.11
C THR A 347 7.08 -1.14 -6.73
N ILE A 348 6.66 -0.89 -7.98
CA ILE A 348 6.79 0.42 -8.62
C ILE A 348 5.54 1.25 -8.33
N GLN A 349 5.70 2.31 -7.55
CA GLN A 349 4.68 3.31 -7.26
C GLN A 349 4.72 4.40 -8.34
N LEU A 350 3.95 4.21 -9.42
CA LEU A 350 3.89 5.11 -10.57
C LEU A 350 2.83 6.21 -10.37
N ARG A 351 3.30 7.45 -10.20
CA ARG A 351 2.46 8.64 -9.98
C ARG A 351 2.12 9.35 -11.31
N ILE A 352 0.84 9.67 -11.53
CA ILE A 352 0.32 10.40 -12.69
C ILE A 352 -0.54 11.59 -12.23
N PRO A 353 0.06 12.77 -11.99
CA PRO A 353 -0.66 13.90 -11.39
C PRO A 353 -1.79 14.50 -12.24
N ASP A 354 -1.69 14.37 -13.57
CA ASP A 354 -2.67 14.92 -14.51
C ASP A 354 -3.08 13.83 -15.52
N THR A 355 -3.98 12.98 -15.07
CA THR A 355 -4.58 11.87 -15.85
C THR A 355 -5.45 12.38 -16.99
N GLU A 356 -6.16 13.49 -16.79
CA GLU A 356 -7.01 14.11 -17.82
C GLU A 356 -6.16 14.58 -19.01
N GLN A 357 -5.03 15.25 -18.76
CA GLN A 357 -4.10 15.64 -19.82
C GLN A 357 -3.50 14.42 -20.54
N LEU A 358 -3.22 13.35 -19.80
CA LEU A 358 -2.72 12.11 -20.40
C LEU A 358 -3.76 11.52 -21.36
N GLN A 359 -5.03 11.40 -20.96
CA GLN A 359 -6.12 10.88 -21.79
C GLN A 359 -6.43 11.74 -23.01
N ARG A 360 -6.53 13.07 -22.84
CA ARG A 360 -6.80 14.02 -23.95
C ARG A 360 -5.73 13.92 -25.04
N GLY A 361 -4.48 13.67 -24.66
CA GLY A 361 -3.37 13.51 -25.58
C GLY A 361 -3.35 12.12 -26.22
N ASN A 362 -4.12 11.89 -27.29
CA ASN A 362 -4.23 10.56 -27.94
C ASN A 362 -2.88 9.86 -28.15
N GLN A 363 -1.86 10.54 -28.70
CA GLN A 363 -0.53 9.93 -28.86
C GLN A 363 0.18 9.62 -27.53
N ARG A 364 0.03 10.47 -26.50
CA ARG A 364 0.62 10.26 -25.17
C ARG A 364 -0.06 9.09 -24.46
N TYR A 365 -1.39 9.04 -24.50
CA TYR A 365 -2.18 7.94 -23.95
C TYR A 365 -1.85 6.61 -24.64
N GLN A 366 -1.79 6.58 -25.97
CA GLN A 366 -1.39 5.38 -26.71
C GLN A 366 0.05 4.96 -26.38
N SER A 367 0.95 5.91 -26.13
CA SER A 367 2.32 5.61 -25.69
C SER A 367 2.36 5.03 -24.27
N PHE A 368 1.48 5.51 -23.38
CA PHE A 368 1.28 4.96 -22.04
C PHE A 368 0.75 3.51 -22.11
N LEU A 369 -0.29 3.24 -22.91
CA LEU A 369 -0.82 1.88 -23.09
C LEU A 369 0.23 0.93 -23.67
N LYS A 370 0.99 1.38 -24.70
CA LYS A 370 2.11 0.60 -25.25
C LYS A 370 3.19 0.33 -24.21
N PHE A 371 3.49 1.29 -23.34
CA PHE A 371 4.43 1.08 -22.25
C PHE A 371 3.98 -0.07 -21.36
N PHE A 372 2.74 -0.09 -20.88
CA PHE A 372 2.23 -1.20 -20.05
C PHE A 372 2.23 -2.53 -20.80
N GLY A 373 1.72 -2.54 -22.04
CA GLY A 373 1.68 -3.74 -22.86
C GLY A 373 3.05 -4.36 -23.14
N HIS A 374 4.12 -3.57 -23.25
CA HIS A 374 5.48 -4.10 -23.51
C HIS A 374 6.34 -4.27 -22.27
N THR A 375 6.12 -3.47 -21.22
CA THR A 375 6.96 -3.46 -20.02
C THR A 375 6.52 -4.54 -19.06
N VAL A 376 5.25 -4.53 -18.64
CA VAL A 376 4.77 -5.42 -17.56
C VAL A 376 4.99 -6.89 -17.89
N PRO A 377 4.68 -7.40 -19.10
CA PRO A 377 4.94 -8.81 -19.42
C PRO A 377 6.40 -9.25 -19.36
N LYS A 378 7.37 -8.33 -19.40
CA LYS A 378 8.80 -8.68 -19.30
C LYS A 378 9.22 -9.04 -17.88
N HIS A 379 8.42 -8.67 -16.89
CA HIS A 379 8.73 -8.85 -15.48
C HIS A 379 8.03 -10.08 -14.91
N THR A 380 8.02 -11.18 -15.65
CA THR A 380 7.43 -12.45 -15.20
C THR A 380 8.46 -13.55 -15.13
N VAL A 381 8.25 -14.45 -14.17
CA VAL A 381 9.11 -15.58 -13.86
C VAL A 381 8.26 -16.83 -13.66
N TYR A 382 8.80 -17.97 -14.10
CA TYR A 382 8.21 -19.29 -13.92
C TYR A 382 9.22 -20.20 -13.25
N GLU A 383 8.83 -20.82 -12.15
CA GLU A 383 9.66 -21.76 -11.41
C GLU A 383 9.20 -23.19 -11.73
N SER A 384 10.17 -24.05 -12.02
CA SER A 384 9.94 -25.47 -12.29
C SER A 384 10.90 -26.32 -11.45
N ASP A 385 10.64 -27.62 -11.43
CA ASP A 385 11.47 -28.65 -10.77
C ASP A 385 12.96 -28.64 -11.18
N ILE A 386 13.28 -28.06 -12.34
CA ILE A 386 14.63 -28.03 -12.92
C ILE A 386 15.23 -26.63 -13.03
N GLY A 387 14.53 -25.58 -12.56
CA GLY A 387 15.09 -24.24 -12.48
C GLY A 387 14.07 -23.11 -12.54
N VAL A 388 14.60 -21.90 -12.63
CA VAL A 388 13.86 -20.64 -12.75
C VAL A 388 13.95 -20.14 -14.18
N HIS A 389 12.83 -19.69 -14.76
CA HIS A 389 12.71 -19.34 -16.18
C HIS A 389 12.03 -17.98 -16.38
N SER A 390 12.53 -17.18 -17.31
CA SER A 390 11.86 -15.92 -17.69
C SER A 390 10.54 -16.20 -18.40
N GLY A 391 9.40 -15.88 -17.77
CA GLY A 391 8.07 -16.12 -18.34
C GLY A 391 7.88 -15.43 -19.70
N TYR A 392 8.40 -14.20 -19.85
CA TYR A 392 8.42 -13.50 -21.14
C TYR A 392 9.15 -14.28 -22.24
N ARG A 393 10.31 -14.87 -21.92
CA ARG A 393 11.12 -15.58 -22.90
C ARG A 393 10.46 -16.88 -23.32
N GLU A 394 9.82 -17.57 -22.39
CA GLU A 394 9.12 -18.81 -22.69
C GLU A 394 7.91 -18.58 -23.60
N VAL A 395 7.15 -17.50 -23.35
CA VAL A 395 5.83 -17.28 -23.99
C VAL A 395 5.87 -16.31 -25.18
N LEU A 396 6.62 -15.21 -25.10
CA LEU A 396 6.45 -14.03 -25.97
C LEU A 396 7.68 -13.64 -26.82
N GLU A 397 8.84 -14.25 -26.60
CA GLU A 397 10.04 -13.97 -27.38
C GLU A 397 10.08 -14.76 -28.69
N ASP A 398 10.28 -14.08 -29.81
CA ASP A 398 10.29 -14.71 -31.14
C ASP A 398 11.70 -14.81 -31.76
N ARG A 399 12.73 -14.24 -31.13
CA ARG A 399 14.10 -14.25 -31.68
C ARG A 399 14.81 -15.58 -31.40
N ASP A 400 15.11 -16.35 -32.45
CA ASP A 400 15.79 -17.65 -32.37
C ASP A 400 17.04 -17.64 -31.48
N GLN A 401 17.95 -16.68 -31.69
CA GLN A 401 19.18 -16.56 -30.89
C GLN A 401 18.91 -16.44 -29.38
N LYS A 402 17.77 -15.85 -29.01
CA LYS A 402 17.35 -15.69 -27.61
C LYS A 402 16.69 -16.96 -27.07
N LEU A 403 16.00 -17.71 -27.91
CA LEU A 403 15.36 -18.97 -27.52
C LEU A 403 16.36 -20.12 -27.38
N GLU A 404 17.40 -20.16 -28.20
CA GLU A 404 18.50 -21.16 -28.11
C GLU A 404 19.30 -21.08 -26.80
N SER A 405 19.24 -19.92 -26.12
CA SER A 405 19.97 -19.68 -24.88
C SER A 405 19.23 -20.12 -23.60
N ARG A 406 17.99 -20.59 -23.73
CA ARG A 406 17.13 -20.99 -22.61
C ARG A 406 17.62 -22.25 -21.90
N LEU A 407 17.15 -22.44 -20.67
CA LEU A 407 17.18 -23.75 -20.04
C LEU A 407 16.01 -24.59 -20.52
N ASP A 408 16.19 -25.91 -20.45
CA ASP A 408 15.06 -26.82 -20.54
C ASP A 408 14.13 -26.56 -19.36
N TYR A 409 12.82 -26.63 -19.60
CA TYR A 409 11.79 -26.40 -18.59
C TYR A 409 10.66 -27.43 -18.75
N ASN A 410 9.99 -27.73 -17.65
CA ASN A 410 8.77 -28.51 -17.63
C ASN A 410 7.64 -27.67 -17.03
N ILE A 411 6.44 -27.82 -17.55
CA ILE A 411 5.26 -27.17 -16.98
C ILE A 411 4.63 -28.08 -15.94
N ASP A 412 4.66 -27.63 -14.69
CA ASP A 412 3.82 -28.15 -13.62
C ASP A 412 2.36 -27.84 -13.92
N VAL A 413 1.56 -28.90 -14.12
CA VAL A 413 0.13 -28.79 -14.40
C VAL A 413 -0.68 -28.29 -13.20
N THR A 414 -0.13 -28.41 -11.98
CA THR A 414 -0.77 -27.94 -10.75
C THR A 414 -0.48 -26.47 -10.46
N ALA A 415 0.63 -25.94 -10.97
CA ALA A 415 1.02 -24.54 -10.88
C ALA A 415 1.57 -24.04 -12.23
N PRO A 416 0.72 -23.89 -13.27
CA PRO A 416 1.18 -23.56 -14.61
C PRO A 416 1.46 -22.06 -14.83
N TYR A 417 1.22 -21.20 -13.83
CA TYR A 417 1.21 -19.75 -13.98
C TYR A 417 2.59 -19.13 -13.74
N ALA A 418 3.00 -18.21 -14.62
CA ALA A 418 4.13 -17.33 -14.37
C ALA A 418 3.71 -16.19 -13.43
N ARG A 419 4.48 -15.94 -12.38
CA ARG A 419 4.25 -14.84 -11.43
C ARG A 419 5.02 -13.58 -11.85
N CYS A 420 4.60 -12.41 -11.36
CA CYS A 420 5.32 -11.17 -11.62
C CYS A 420 6.49 -11.00 -10.62
N THR A 421 7.65 -10.61 -11.12
CA THR A 421 8.84 -10.20 -10.33
C THR A 421 8.77 -8.75 -9.85
N VAL A 422 7.73 -8.02 -10.27
CA VAL A 422 7.50 -6.64 -9.87
C VAL A 422 6.00 -6.34 -9.94
N SER A 423 5.50 -5.67 -8.90
CA SER A 423 4.14 -5.15 -8.84
C SER A 423 4.12 -3.68 -9.27
N TRP A 424 3.02 -3.24 -9.88
CA TRP A 424 2.82 -1.86 -10.30
C TRP A 424 1.61 -1.28 -9.59
N VAL A 425 1.80 -0.17 -8.90
CA VAL A 425 0.70 0.66 -8.38
C VAL A 425 0.67 1.95 -9.20
N VAL A 426 -0.42 2.19 -9.91
CA VAL A 426 -0.62 3.40 -10.71
C VAL A 426 -1.60 4.31 -9.98
N SER A 427 -1.10 5.43 -9.49
CA SER A 427 -1.87 6.38 -8.69
C SER A 427 -2.02 7.72 -9.41
N GLY A 428 -3.23 8.28 -9.40
CA GLY A 428 -3.54 9.62 -9.90
C GLY A 428 -5.03 9.92 -9.77
N PRO A 429 -5.48 11.16 -10.01
CA PRO A 429 -6.90 11.44 -10.10
C PRO A 429 -7.53 10.56 -11.19
N ASP A 430 -8.63 9.84 -10.94
CA ASP A 430 -9.30 9.02 -11.97
C ASP A 430 -8.42 7.98 -12.71
N ALA A 431 -7.28 7.57 -12.12
CA ALA A 431 -6.40 6.55 -12.69
C ALA A 431 -7.12 5.22 -12.94
N THR A 432 -8.14 4.87 -12.15
CA THR A 432 -8.93 3.65 -12.33
C THR A 432 -9.69 3.61 -13.66
N GLU A 433 -9.93 4.77 -14.30
CA GLU A 433 -10.48 4.83 -15.65
C GLU A 433 -9.59 4.12 -16.69
N PHE A 434 -8.28 4.09 -16.46
CA PHE A 434 -7.33 3.43 -17.37
C PHE A 434 -7.40 1.91 -17.30
N ARG A 435 -8.09 1.33 -16.30
CA ARG A 435 -8.04 -0.11 -15.99
C ARG A 435 -8.35 -0.97 -17.21
N THR A 436 -9.44 -0.68 -17.92
CA THR A 436 -9.89 -1.48 -19.07
C THR A 436 -8.87 -1.41 -20.20
N ASP A 437 -8.35 -0.22 -20.50
CA ASP A 437 -7.42 -0.02 -21.62
C ASP A 437 -6.04 -0.60 -21.31
N VAL A 438 -5.56 -0.47 -20.07
CA VAL A 438 -4.31 -1.08 -19.60
C VAL A 438 -4.42 -2.61 -19.63
N TYR A 439 -5.54 -3.16 -19.14
CA TYR A 439 -5.82 -4.59 -19.26
C TYR A 439 -5.81 -5.04 -20.71
N GLN A 440 -6.51 -4.34 -21.60
CA GLN A 440 -6.53 -4.69 -23.02
C GLN A 440 -5.15 -4.57 -23.67
N ALA A 441 -4.33 -3.58 -23.30
CA ALA A 441 -2.98 -3.43 -23.83
C ALA A 441 -2.07 -4.59 -23.41
N ILE A 442 -2.14 -5.02 -22.15
CA ILE A 442 -1.41 -6.18 -21.63
C ILE A 442 -1.91 -7.47 -22.28
N GLN A 443 -3.23 -7.69 -22.35
CA GLN A 443 -3.82 -8.87 -22.96
C GLN A 443 -3.55 -8.95 -24.47
N SER A 444 -3.58 -7.83 -25.18
CA SER A 444 -3.24 -7.80 -26.62
C SER A 444 -1.80 -8.22 -26.86
N ARG A 445 -0.86 -7.85 -25.97
CA ARG A 445 0.50 -8.37 -26.04
C ARG A 445 0.56 -9.83 -25.62
N ALA A 446 -0.14 -10.23 -24.55
CA ALA A 446 -0.18 -11.62 -24.11
C ALA A 446 -0.73 -12.55 -25.21
N ALA A 447 -1.67 -12.09 -26.04
CA ALA A 447 -2.22 -12.84 -27.17
C ALA A 447 -1.23 -13.05 -28.34
N THR A 448 -0.16 -12.25 -28.42
CA THR A 448 0.94 -12.45 -29.37
C THR A 448 1.92 -13.53 -28.91
N ILE A 449 1.37 -14.64 -28.42
CA ILE A 449 2.08 -15.86 -28.07
C ILE A 449 2.82 -16.38 -29.32
N ARG A 450 3.99 -16.98 -29.14
CA ARG A 450 4.76 -17.60 -30.23
C ARG A 450 3.96 -18.70 -30.95
N GLU A 451 4.18 -18.82 -32.25
CA GLU A 451 3.51 -19.81 -33.12
C GLU A 451 3.66 -21.24 -32.60
N GLU A 452 4.87 -21.67 -32.22
CA GLU A 452 5.11 -23.02 -31.65
C GLU A 452 4.28 -23.33 -30.40
N VAL A 453 4.00 -22.32 -29.58
CA VAL A 453 3.16 -22.47 -28.37
C VAL A 453 1.67 -22.43 -28.74
N GLN A 454 1.29 -21.58 -29.69
CA GLN A 454 -0.10 -21.50 -30.20
C GLN A 454 -0.53 -22.80 -30.90
N GLU A 455 0.37 -23.43 -31.65
CA GLU A 455 0.14 -24.70 -32.34
C GLU A 455 0.19 -25.92 -31.39
N GLY A 456 0.67 -25.72 -30.15
CA GLY A 456 0.79 -26.78 -29.15
C GLY A 456 2.02 -27.69 -29.33
N ASN A 457 2.98 -27.30 -30.17
CA ASN A 457 4.24 -28.01 -30.35
C ASN A 457 5.19 -27.80 -29.16
N GLU A 458 5.11 -26.63 -28.52
CA GLU A 458 5.86 -26.28 -27.31
C GLU A 458 4.89 -25.96 -26.17
N LYS A 459 5.06 -26.60 -25.00
CA LYS A 459 4.31 -26.23 -23.79
C LYS A 459 4.95 -25.01 -23.15
N ALA A 460 4.17 -24.03 -22.74
CA ALA A 460 4.66 -22.82 -22.08
C ALA A 460 3.85 -22.52 -20.80
N PRO A 461 4.40 -21.76 -19.84
CA PRO A 461 3.62 -21.34 -18.68
C PRO A 461 2.51 -20.36 -19.09
N LEU A 462 1.45 -20.31 -18.30
CA LEU A 462 0.35 -19.37 -18.48
C LEU A 462 0.77 -17.99 -17.97
N LEU A 463 0.57 -16.98 -18.82
CA LEU A 463 0.89 -15.59 -18.51
C LEU A 463 -0.40 -14.83 -18.18
N GLU A 464 -0.81 -14.86 -16.92
CA GLU A 464 -1.97 -14.10 -16.41
C GLU A 464 -1.49 -12.96 -15.51
N ILE A 465 -1.54 -11.74 -16.04
CA ILE A 465 -1.13 -10.55 -15.30
C ILE A 465 -2.41 -9.82 -14.86
N PRO A 466 -2.72 -9.79 -13.55
CA PRO A 466 -3.92 -9.14 -13.05
C PRO A 466 -3.84 -7.62 -13.24
N VAL A 467 -4.98 -7.01 -13.59
CA VAL A 467 -5.16 -5.57 -13.64
C VAL A 467 -6.43 -5.22 -12.86
N MET A 468 -6.27 -4.60 -11.68
CA MET A 468 -7.36 -4.39 -10.74
C MET A 468 -7.43 -2.95 -10.20
N SER A 469 -8.58 -2.60 -9.63
CA SER A 469 -8.70 -1.36 -8.85
C SER A 469 -8.32 -1.63 -7.40
N GLY A 470 -7.50 -0.76 -6.82
CA GLY A 470 -7.13 -0.79 -5.40
C GLY A 470 -8.22 -0.22 -4.48
N MET A 471 -9.37 0.21 -5.01
CA MET A 471 -10.42 0.88 -4.25
C MET A 471 -11.64 -0.02 -3.99
N THR A 472 -11.53 -1.31 -4.28
CA THR A 472 -12.63 -2.26 -4.06
C THR A 472 -12.83 -2.55 -2.58
N TYR A 473 -14.06 -2.85 -2.17
CA TYR A 473 -14.36 -3.22 -0.79
C TYR A 473 -13.48 -4.37 -0.24
N PRO A 474 -13.22 -5.48 -0.99
CA PRO A 474 -12.29 -6.50 -0.53
C PRO A 474 -10.88 -5.98 -0.27
N THR A 475 -10.37 -5.11 -1.13
CA THR A 475 -9.06 -4.45 -0.95
C THR A 475 -9.03 -3.60 0.32
N ILE A 476 -10.05 -2.76 0.52
CA ILE A 476 -10.13 -1.90 1.70
C ILE A 476 -10.28 -2.74 2.97
N LYS A 477 -11.10 -3.80 2.95
CA LYS A 477 -11.22 -4.73 4.07
C LYS A 477 -9.88 -5.39 4.40
N ALA A 478 -9.13 -5.86 3.40
CA ALA A 478 -7.80 -6.43 3.61
C ALA A 478 -6.82 -5.40 4.18
N THR A 479 -6.90 -4.14 3.73
CA THR A 479 -6.10 -3.02 4.27
C THR A 479 -6.41 -2.80 5.74
N VAL A 480 -7.68 -2.60 6.10
CA VAL A 480 -8.08 -2.37 7.49
C VAL A 480 -7.70 -3.55 8.37
N ALA A 481 -7.92 -4.79 7.92
CA ALA A 481 -7.54 -5.98 8.67
C ALA A 481 -6.02 -6.07 8.92
N HIS A 482 -5.20 -5.76 7.92
CA HIS A 482 -3.75 -5.78 8.04
C HIS A 482 -3.23 -4.77 9.07
N PHE A 483 -3.68 -3.51 8.99
CA PHE A 483 -3.29 -2.49 9.96
C PHE A 483 -3.85 -2.76 11.35
N ALA A 484 -5.08 -3.29 11.44
CA ALA A 484 -5.67 -3.68 12.71
C ALA A 484 -4.82 -4.77 13.39
N ASP A 485 -4.41 -5.81 12.66
CA ASP A 485 -3.54 -6.86 13.18
C ASP A 485 -2.17 -6.33 13.61
N GLN A 486 -1.53 -5.50 12.79
CA GLN A 486 -0.24 -4.86 13.11
C GLN A 486 -0.30 -4.00 14.37
N LYS A 487 -1.41 -3.29 14.58
CA LYS A 487 -1.64 -2.47 15.78
C LYS A 487 -2.15 -3.29 16.98
N GLY A 488 -2.31 -4.60 16.80
CA GLY A 488 -2.70 -5.53 17.84
C GLY A 488 -4.20 -5.54 18.14
N TYR A 489 -5.08 -5.13 17.24
CA TYR A 489 -6.53 -5.25 17.44
C TYR A 489 -7.02 -6.68 17.19
N VAL A 490 -8.05 -7.09 17.91
CA VAL A 490 -8.72 -8.38 17.68
C VAL A 490 -9.61 -8.27 16.43
N THR A 491 -9.26 -9.02 15.38
CA THR A 491 -10.00 -9.04 14.11
C THR A 491 -10.80 -10.34 13.89
N ASP A 492 -10.40 -11.44 14.54
CA ASP A 492 -11.06 -12.74 14.40
C ASP A 492 -12.39 -12.80 15.16
N ARG A 493 -13.42 -13.32 14.48
CA ARG A 493 -14.77 -13.38 15.03
C ARG A 493 -14.93 -14.38 16.17
N ALA A 494 -14.24 -15.52 16.12
CA ALA A 494 -14.28 -16.50 17.20
C ALA A 494 -13.65 -15.91 18.46
N ASP A 495 -12.50 -15.23 18.33
CA ASP A 495 -11.82 -14.54 19.44
C ASP A 495 -12.69 -13.46 20.08
N LEU A 496 -13.39 -12.66 19.27
CA LEU A 496 -14.33 -11.65 19.77
C LEU A 496 -15.46 -12.29 20.59
N LEU A 497 -16.03 -13.39 20.11
CA LEU A 497 -17.11 -14.10 20.79
C LEU A 497 -16.64 -14.75 22.11
N GLU A 498 -15.45 -15.35 22.13
CA GLU A 498 -14.86 -15.94 23.35
C GLU A 498 -14.62 -14.87 24.43
N ARG A 499 -14.29 -13.65 24.01
CA ARG A 499 -14.05 -12.49 24.88
C ARG A 499 -15.33 -11.78 25.31
N GLY A 500 -16.51 -12.29 24.95
CA GLY A 500 -17.80 -11.71 25.33
C GLY A 500 -18.18 -10.46 24.53
N ILE A 501 -17.48 -10.16 23.45
CA ILE A 501 -17.82 -9.08 22.53
C ILE A 501 -18.90 -9.59 21.58
N HIS A 502 -20.14 -9.19 21.85
CA HIS A 502 -21.31 -9.64 21.10
C HIS A 502 -21.63 -8.78 19.87
N ASP A 503 -20.88 -7.68 19.66
CA ASP A 503 -20.93 -6.95 18.39
C ASP A 503 -20.54 -7.93 17.27
N ARG A 504 -21.45 -8.13 16.32
CA ARG A 504 -21.35 -9.20 15.35
C ARG A 504 -20.31 -8.90 14.27
N ARG A 505 -19.91 -7.64 14.07
CA ARG A 505 -19.08 -7.16 12.93
C ARG A 505 -18.36 -5.81 13.18
N PRO A 506 -17.52 -5.68 14.21
CA PRO A 506 -16.86 -4.41 14.54
C PRO A 506 -15.94 -3.91 13.42
N LEU A 507 -15.24 -4.82 12.72
CA LEU A 507 -14.36 -4.48 11.60
C LEU A 507 -15.14 -3.97 10.39
N GLU A 508 -16.23 -4.65 9.99
CA GLU A 508 -17.07 -4.18 8.87
C GLU A 508 -17.72 -2.83 9.18
N ARG A 509 -18.08 -2.57 10.44
CA ARG A 509 -18.59 -1.27 10.88
C ARG A 509 -17.54 -0.18 10.67
N CYS A 510 -16.30 -0.39 11.13
CA CYS A 510 -15.19 0.55 10.91
C CYS A 510 -14.93 0.79 9.41
N ILE A 511 -14.93 -0.27 8.60
CA ILE A 511 -14.75 -0.16 7.13
C ILE A 511 -15.85 0.72 6.51
N ARG A 512 -17.10 0.57 6.96
CA ARG A 512 -18.23 1.37 6.44
C ARG A 512 -18.12 2.84 6.82
N VAL A 513 -17.69 3.13 8.05
CA VAL A 513 -17.43 4.51 8.50
C VAL A 513 -16.32 5.14 7.67
N LEU A 514 -15.17 4.46 7.54
CA LEU A 514 -14.08 4.89 6.67
C LEU A 514 -14.56 5.14 5.23
N THR A 515 -15.33 4.20 4.68
CA THR A 515 -15.87 4.29 3.33
C THR A 515 -16.74 5.54 3.15
N ALA A 516 -17.67 5.77 4.09
CA ALA A 516 -18.58 6.91 4.04
C ALA A 516 -17.86 8.26 4.26
N CYS A 517 -16.85 8.28 5.12
CA CYS A 517 -16.11 9.49 5.45
C CYS A 517 -15.09 9.89 4.38
N LEU A 518 -14.63 8.97 3.53
CA LEU A 518 -13.58 9.24 2.55
C LEU A 518 -14.06 9.19 1.09
N SER A 519 -15.26 8.65 0.83
CA SER A 519 -15.78 8.56 -0.55
C SER A 519 -16.19 9.92 -1.10
N THR A 520 -15.92 10.15 -2.38
CA THR A 520 -16.36 11.36 -3.09
C THR A 520 -17.75 11.18 -3.70
N SER A 521 -18.44 12.29 -3.96
CA SER A 521 -19.76 12.26 -4.62
C SER A 521 -19.75 11.60 -6.00
N GLU A 522 -18.59 11.61 -6.66
CA GLU A 522 -18.41 11.03 -8.00
C GLU A 522 -18.12 9.52 -7.94
N GLN A 523 -17.62 9.03 -6.80
CA GLN A 523 -17.25 7.63 -6.58
C GLN A 523 -17.74 7.14 -5.20
N PRO A 524 -19.07 7.01 -5.00
CA PRO A 524 -19.61 6.53 -3.74
C PRO A 524 -19.14 5.09 -3.44
N GLY A 525 -18.85 4.82 -2.18
CA GLY A 525 -18.48 3.46 -1.75
C GLY A 525 -17.08 3.00 -2.17
N SER A 526 -16.31 3.87 -2.85
CA SER A 526 -14.91 3.63 -3.20
C SER A 526 -14.04 4.65 -2.47
N VAL A 527 -12.93 4.19 -1.90
CA VAL A 527 -12.02 5.05 -1.13
C VAL A 527 -10.58 4.74 -1.46
N SER A 528 -9.71 5.73 -1.29
CA SER A 528 -8.29 5.54 -1.53
C SER A 528 -7.68 4.66 -0.42
N PRO A 529 -6.99 3.55 -0.75
CA PRO A 529 -6.28 2.75 0.24
C PRO A 529 -5.18 3.55 0.96
N PHE A 530 -4.63 4.59 0.33
CA PHE A 530 -3.65 5.49 0.95
C PHE A 530 -4.26 6.30 2.10
N ASP A 531 -5.46 6.84 1.92
CA ASP A 531 -6.16 7.60 2.97
C ASP A 531 -6.62 6.69 4.12
N VAL A 532 -7.06 5.48 3.78
CA VAL A 532 -7.41 4.46 4.79
C VAL A 532 -6.18 4.09 5.61
N ALA A 533 -5.04 3.84 4.97
CA ALA A 533 -3.79 3.52 5.66
C ALA A 533 -3.29 4.68 6.52
N GLU A 534 -3.32 5.91 5.99
CA GLU A 534 -2.94 7.12 6.72
C GLU A 534 -3.80 7.30 7.98
N ALA A 535 -5.13 7.13 7.89
CA ALA A 535 -6.01 7.19 9.05
C ALA A 535 -5.67 6.11 10.10
N LEU A 536 -5.40 4.87 9.66
CA LEU A 536 -5.09 3.75 10.55
C LEU A 536 -3.70 3.84 11.18
N LEU A 537 -2.74 4.51 10.53
CA LEU A 537 -1.43 4.81 11.10
C LEU A 537 -1.54 5.69 12.34
N HIS A 538 -2.51 6.61 12.33
CA HIS A 538 -2.83 7.48 13.48
C HIS A 538 -3.59 6.78 14.60
N CYS A 539 -4.23 5.63 14.37
CA CYS A 539 -4.88 4.86 15.44
C CYS A 539 -3.85 4.35 16.47
N SER A 540 -4.30 4.20 17.71
CA SER A 540 -3.46 3.72 18.81
C SER A 540 -3.02 2.27 18.61
N GLN A 541 -1.93 1.87 19.26
CA GLN A 541 -1.56 0.45 19.42
C GLN A 541 -2.24 -0.11 20.66
N THR A 542 -2.68 -1.37 20.62
CA THR A 542 -3.36 -2.03 21.74
C THR A 542 -2.74 -3.40 22.05
N ALA A 543 -2.94 -3.89 23.28
CA ALA A 543 -2.31 -5.10 23.79
C ALA A 543 -2.98 -6.42 23.33
N LYS A 544 -3.57 -6.48 22.12
CA LYS A 544 -4.34 -7.66 21.65
C LYS A 544 -5.54 -8.02 22.53
N THR A 545 -6.14 -6.98 23.11
CA THR A 545 -7.30 -7.10 24.00
C THR A 545 -8.58 -6.55 23.40
N GLU A 546 -8.50 -5.55 22.53
CA GLU A 546 -9.65 -4.77 22.09
C GLU A 546 -9.89 -4.87 20.57
N PRO A 547 -11.16 -4.81 20.11
CA PRO A 547 -11.48 -4.67 18.70
C PRO A 547 -11.18 -3.24 18.23
N LEU A 548 -10.91 -3.08 16.94
CA LEU A 548 -10.86 -1.76 16.31
C LEU A 548 -12.25 -1.08 16.44
N SER A 549 -12.26 0.16 16.91
CA SER A 549 -13.48 0.90 17.25
C SER A 549 -13.69 2.11 16.34
N VAL A 550 -14.92 2.61 16.30
CA VAL A 550 -15.27 3.82 15.53
C VAL A 550 -14.61 5.08 16.11
N SER A 551 -14.34 5.12 17.42
CA SER A 551 -13.61 6.24 18.04
C SER A 551 -12.15 6.28 17.61
N GLU A 552 -11.49 5.13 17.47
CA GLU A 552 -10.14 5.05 16.91
C GLU A 552 -10.12 5.50 15.45
N ILE A 553 -11.11 5.08 14.66
CA ILE A 553 -11.28 5.55 13.29
C ILE A 553 -11.52 7.06 13.24
N ALA A 554 -12.34 7.59 14.14
CA ALA A 554 -12.60 9.03 14.25
C ALA A 554 -11.34 9.83 14.53
N TYR A 555 -10.54 9.37 15.48
CA TYR A 555 -9.25 9.96 15.79
C TYR A 555 -8.31 9.92 14.58
N GLY A 556 -8.20 8.78 13.92
CA GLY A 556 -7.37 8.62 12.72
C GLY A 556 -7.78 9.54 11.57
N LEU A 557 -9.08 9.58 11.26
CA LEU A 557 -9.66 10.45 10.23
C LEU A 557 -9.46 11.94 10.54
N ALA A 558 -9.42 12.33 11.82
CA ALA A 558 -9.21 13.70 12.23
C ALA A 558 -7.79 14.24 11.92
N HIS A 559 -6.85 13.35 11.61
CA HIS A 559 -5.47 13.70 11.25
C HIS A 559 -5.24 13.80 9.74
N LEU A 560 -6.22 13.37 8.92
CA LEU A 560 -6.13 13.52 7.48
C LEU A 560 -6.23 15.00 7.05
N PRO A 561 -5.75 15.35 5.85
CA PRO A 561 -6.02 16.66 5.27
C PRO A 561 -7.52 16.95 5.19
N ALA A 562 -7.92 18.17 5.56
CA ALA A 562 -9.33 18.56 5.68
C ALA A 562 -10.12 18.51 4.35
N ASP A 563 -9.47 18.40 3.20
CA ASP A 563 -10.15 18.23 1.91
C ASP A 563 -10.43 16.76 1.56
N ARG A 564 -9.92 15.81 2.37
CA ARG A 564 -10.15 14.36 2.20
C ARG A 564 -11.23 13.80 3.12
N LEU A 565 -11.46 14.42 4.27
CA LEU A 565 -12.55 14.05 5.18
C LEU A 565 -13.88 14.63 4.65
N LEU A 566 -14.91 13.78 4.52
CA LEU A 566 -16.25 14.15 4.02
C LEU A 566 -16.17 15.09 2.81
N PRO A 567 -15.51 14.68 1.71
CA PRO A 567 -15.09 15.57 0.62
C PRO A 567 -16.26 16.21 -0.15
N SER A 568 -17.49 15.72 0.06
CA SER A 568 -18.73 16.32 -0.46
C SER A 568 -19.21 17.55 0.33
N LEU A 569 -18.69 17.79 1.54
CA LEU A 569 -18.98 18.99 2.33
C LEU A 569 -18.15 20.18 1.86
N ALA A 570 -18.63 21.39 2.18
CA ALA A 570 -17.85 22.60 1.96
C ALA A 570 -16.54 22.55 2.79
N PRO A 571 -15.39 23.07 2.28
CA PRO A 571 -14.11 22.96 2.98
C PRO A 571 -14.09 23.51 4.41
N SER A 572 -14.86 24.57 4.68
CA SER A 572 -14.98 25.11 6.06
C SER A 572 -15.81 24.20 6.96
N ALA A 573 -16.81 23.50 6.42
CA ALA A 573 -17.63 22.55 7.18
C ALA A 573 -16.81 21.32 7.57
N THR A 574 -16.01 20.75 6.65
CA THR A 574 -15.09 19.67 7.01
C THR A 574 -14.10 20.08 8.10
N LYS A 575 -13.51 21.27 8.00
CA LYS A 575 -12.60 21.77 9.04
C LYS A 575 -13.26 21.88 10.42
N VAL A 576 -14.55 22.21 10.48
CA VAL A 576 -15.32 22.18 11.74
C VAL A 576 -15.42 20.75 12.27
N VAL A 577 -15.82 19.79 11.43
CA VAL A 577 -15.93 18.38 11.82
C VAL A 577 -14.58 17.84 12.29
N GLN A 578 -13.51 18.08 11.53
CA GLN A 578 -12.16 17.68 11.88
C GLN A 578 -11.74 18.22 13.26
N ALA A 579 -11.95 19.53 13.52
CA ALA A 579 -11.60 20.14 14.80
C ALA A 579 -12.36 19.52 15.98
N LEU A 580 -13.60 19.05 15.75
CA LEU A 580 -14.41 18.37 16.76
C LEU A 580 -13.96 16.92 16.98
N LEU A 581 -13.55 16.20 15.94
CA LEU A 581 -13.06 14.82 16.05
C LEU A 581 -11.68 14.72 16.75
N GLN A 582 -10.92 15.81 16.82
CA GLN A 582 -9.65 15.89 17.55
C GLN A 582 -9.84 16.05 19.08
N THR A 583 -11.08 16.07 19.57
CA THR A 583 -11.38 16.31 20.99
C THR A 583 -12.41 15.34 21.52
N ASP A 584 -12.15 14.75 22.69
CA ASP A 584 -13.12 13.89 23.39
C ASP A 584 -14.14 14.67 24.23
N ILE A 585 -14.00 16.01 24.32
CA ILE A 585 -14.86 16.89 25.11
C ILE A 585 -15.62 17.87 24.22
N PRO A 586 -16.87 18.25 24.58
CA PRO A 586 -17.58 19.26 23.83
C PRO A 586 -16.84 20.61 23.84
N ILE A 587 -16.60 21.18 22.65
CA ILE A 587 -15.91 22.47 22.48
C ILE A 587 -16.86 23.56 21.96
N GLY A 588 -16.57 24.81 22.31
CA GLY A 588 -17.40 25.97 21.99
C GLY A 588 -16.99 26.68 20.70
N ARG A 589 -17.86 27.57 20.21
CA ARG A 589 -17.67 28.36 18.97
C ARG A 589 -16.26 28.94 18.78
N ASN A 590 -15.72 29.62 19.80
CA ASN A 590 -14.42 30.29 19.69
C ASN A 590 -13.27 29.30 19.48
N GLU A 591 -13.28 28.21 20.25
CA GLU A 591 -12.27 27.15 20.14
C GLU A 591 -12.38 26.40 18.82
N ILE A 592 -13.60 26.14 18.32
CA ILE A 592 -13.82 25.57 16.99
C ILE A 592 -13.22 26.48 15.91
N CYS A 593 -13.50 27.79 15.94
CA CYS A 593 -12.98 28.71 14.94
C CYS A 593 -11.45 28.77 14.93
N GLU A 594 -10.84 28.75 16.12
CA GLU A 594 -9.39 28.78 16.29
C GLU A 594 -8.73 27.50 15.77
N ARG A 595 -9.17 26.32 16.25
CA ARG A 595 -8.62 25.02 15.83
C ARG A 595 -8.81 24.73 14.35
N ALA A 596 -10.00 25.02 13.82
CA ALA A 596 -10.32 24.80 12.41
C ALA A 596 -9.66 25.83 11.48
N GLY A 597 -9.11 26.93 12.02
CA GLY A 597 -8.56 28.02 11.22
C GLY A 597 -9.60 28.68 10.30
N ILE A 598 -10.82 28.88 10.80
CA ILE A 598 -11.94 29.45 10.04
C ILE A 598 -12.49 30.73 10.68
N SER A 599 -13.20 31.52 9.88
CA SER A 599 -13.89 32.70 10.38
C SER A 599 -15.13 32.34 11.20
N SER A 600 -15.46 33.21 12.17
CA SER A 600 -16.74 33.18 12.90
C SER A 600 -17.96 33.11 11.98
N SER A 601 -17.95 33.85 10.86
CA SER A 601 -19.03 33.79 9.87
C SER A 601 -19.11 32.46 9.11
N SER A 602 -17.99 31.77 8.92
CA SER A 602 -17.97 30.43 8.32
C SER A 602 -18.57 29.42 9.29
N TYR A 603 -18.22 29.51 10.59
CA TYR A 603 -18.84 28.69 11.62
C TYR A 603 -20.36 28.90 11.65
N ASP A 604 -20.84 30.15 11.73
CA ASP A 604 -22.27 30.45 11.85
C ASP A 604 -23.06 29.98 10.61
N ARG A 605 -22.40 29.88 9.45
CA ARG A 605 -22.98 29.38 8.20
C ARG A 605 -23.23 27.87 8.22
N TYR A 606 -22.29 27.09 8.73
CA TYR A 606 -22.30 25.62 8.55
C TYR A 606 -22.70 24.85 9.81
N ILE A 607 -22.63 25.45 11.00
CA ILE A 607 -22.81 24.68 12.24
C ILE A 607 -24.21 24.08 12.37
N ASP A 608 -25.27 24.84 12.05
CA ASP A 608 -26.64 24.32 12.13
C ASP A 608 -26.93 23.33 10.98
N GLU A 609 -26.27 23.46 9.82
CA GLU A 609 -26.35 22.48 8.73
C GLU A 609 -25.71 21.15 9.12
N LEU A 610 -24.50 21.18 9.70
CA LEU A 610 -23.81 19.99 10.22
C LEU A 610 -24.63 19.30 11.32
N ALA A 611 -25.30 20.08 12.17
CA ALA A 611 -26.19 19.57 13.20
C ALA A 611 -27.46 18.94 12.60
N ALA A 612 -28.04 19.56 11.58
CA ALA A 612 -29.19 19.01 10.85
C ALA A 612 -28.83 17.70 10.12
N LEU A 613 -27.58 17.57 9.68
CA LEU A 613 -27.03 16.33 9.12
C LEU A 613 -26.68 15.28 10.18
N ALA A 614 -26.86 15.57 11.47
CA ALA A 614 -26.50 14.72 12.61
C ALA A 614 -25.01 14.28 12.61
N ILE A 615 -24.14 15.06 11.99
CA ILE A 615 -22.68 14.87 12.03
C ILE A 615 -22.12 15.42 13.35
N ILE A 616 -22.79 16.42 13.90
CA ILE A 616 -22.43 17.05 15.17
C ILE A 616 -23.65 17.17 16.09
N GLU A 617 -23.41 17.14 17.40
CA GLU A 617 -24.44 17.20 18.42
C GLU A 617 -24.22 18.41 19.36
N PRO A 618 -25.28 19.19 19.68
CA PRO A 618 -25.16 20.30 20.60
C PRO A 618 -25.25 19.87 22.08
N HIS A 619 -24.28 20.28 22.87
CA HIS A 619 -24.22 20.10 24.32
C HIS A 619 -24.38 21.44 25.04
N THR A 620 -25.07 21.44 26.19
CA THR A 620 -25.12 22.63 27.06
C THR A 620 -24.18 22.42 28.25
N VAL A 621 -23.03 23.09 28.22
CA VAL A 621 -22.00 23.04 29.28
C VAL A 621 -21.84 24.42 29.87
N GLU A 622 -22.10 24.57 31.17
CA GLU A 622 -22.03 25.86 31.89
C GLU A 622 -22.89 26.97 31.24
N GLY A 623 -24.06 26.60 30.72
CA GLY A 623 -24.99 27.55 30.07
C GLY A 623 -24.52 28.05 28.69
N ARG A 624 -23.47 27.44 28.12
CA ARG A 624 -22.96 27.74 26.78
C ARG A 624 -23.17 26.54 25.86
N ARG A 625 -23.59 26.81 24.61
CA ARG A 625 -23.68 25.79 23.56
C ARG A 625 -22.27 25.37 23.14
N LYS A 626 -22.00 24.08 23.27
CA LYS A 626 -20.79 23.39 22.83
C LYS A 626 -21.19 22.25 21.89
N TRP A 627 -20.21 21.65 21.22
CA TRP A 627 -20.47 20.66 20.18
C TRP A 627 -19.53 19.46 20.32
N THR A 628 -20.05 18.29 19.96
CA THR A 628 -19.29 17.06 19.71
C THR A 628 -19.55 16.62 18.27
N ALA A 629 -18.62 15.86 17.67
CA ALA A 629 -18.82 15.22 16.39
C ALA A 629 -18.97 13.72 16.56
N HIS A 630 -19.81 13.11 15.72
CA HIS A 630 -20.01 11.67 15.66
C HIS A 630 -19.92 11.24 14.21
N LEU A 631 -19.05 10.26 13.92
CA LEU A 631 -18.98 9.67 12.58
C LEU A 631 -20.14 8.74 12.27
N GLU A 632 -20.81 8.27 13.32
CA GLU A 632 -22.01 7.49 13.22
C GLU A 632 -23.18 8.25 13.81
N PRO A 633 -24.27 8.40 13.06
CA PRO A 633 -25.49 9.00 13.57
C PRO A 633 -26.08 8.14 14.68
N GLU A 634 -26.66 8.78 15.70
CA GLU A 634 -27.19 8.10 16.89
C GLU A 634 -28.24 7.02 16.59
N TRP A 635 -28.96 7.14 15.47
CA TRP A 635 -29.98 6.17 15.07
C TRP A 635 -29.42 4.91 14.39
N THR A 636 -28.11 4.78 14.24
CA THR A 636 -27.53 3.54 13.71
C THR A 636 -27.75 2.38 14.69
N PRO A 637 -28.07 1.17 14.20
CA PRO A 637 -28.51 0.05 15.04
C PRO A 637 -27.43 -0.39 16.05
N ASP A 638 -26.17 -0.11 15.72
CA ASP A 638 -24.99 -0.49 16.49
C ASP A 638 -24.40 0.72 17.26
N SER A 639 -25.01 1.91 17.21
CA SER A 639 -24.55 3.09 17.97
C SER A 639 -24.63 2.77 19.47
N SER A 640 -23.53 3.00 20.18
CA SER A 640 -23.46 2.82 21.64
C SER A 640 -24.28 3.86 22.41
N THR A 641 -24.84 4.86 21.72
CA THR A 641 -25.68 5.94 22.24
C THR A 641 -27.17 5.60 22.30
N VAL A 642 -27.61 4.40 21.87
CA VAL A 642 -28.95 3.91 22.22
C VAL A 642 -28.97 3.68 23.72
N SER A 643 -29.36 4.72 24.45
CA SER A 643 -29.58 4.71 25.88
C SER A 643 -30.42 3.48 26.22
N GLN A 644 -29.95 2.67 27.18
CA GLN A 644 -30.73 1.60 27.80
C GLN A 644 -31.86 2.18 28.67
N ASP A 645 -32.58 3.18 28.17
CA ASP A 645 -33.89 3.51 28.72
C ASP A 645 -34.81 2.37 28.31
N GLU A 646 -35.24 1.57 29.30
CA GLU A 646 -36.16 0.44 29.13
C GLU A 646 -37.51 0.82 28.48
N ASP A 647 -37.76 2.12 28.25
CA ASP A 647 -38.96 2.67 27.61
C ASP A 647 -38.73 3.28 26.21
N HIS A 648 -37.54 3.16 25.59
CA HIS A 648 -37.36 3.69 24.23
C HIS A 648 -38.09 2.82 23.18
N PRO A 649 -39.02 3.35 22.35
CA PRO A 649 -39.89 2.53 21.49
C PRO A 649 -39.19 1.81 20.32
N LEU A 650 -37.86 1.89 20.22
CA LEU A 650 -37.09 1.59 19.02
C LEU A 650 -36.56 0.13 18.97
N ARG A 651 -37.31 -0.85 19.51
CA ARG A 651 -37.10 -2.26 19.12
C ARG A 651 -37.70 -2.48 17.73
N ILE A 652 -36.98 -2.00 16.72
CA ILE A 652 -37.50 -1.84 15.37
C ILE A 652 -36.87 -2.84 14.41
N SER A 653 -37.74 -3.54 13.66
CA SER A 653 -37.37 -4.37 12.51
C SER A 653 -36.60 -3.55 11.47
N ARG A 654 -35.64 -4.19 10.77
CA ARG A 654 -34.76 -3.57 9.74
C ARG A 654 -35.51 -2.76 8.68
N GLU A 655 -36.76 -3.13 8.36
CA GLU A 655 -37.63 -2.42 7.40
C GLU A 655 -38.29 -1.15 7.99
N SER A 656 -38.62 -1.16 9.28
CA SER A 656 -39.16 0.00 9.98
C SER A 656 -38.06 0.98 10.36
N TRP A 657 -36.81 0.53 10.49
CA TRP A 657 -35.63 1.37 10.71
C TRP A 657 -35.32 2.26 9.49
N LEU A 658 -35.35 1.70 8.28
CA LEU A 658 -35.24 2.49 7.03
C LEU A 658 -36.36 3.53 6.89
N ARG A 659 -37.59 3.19 7.29
CA ARG A 659 -38.70 4.16 7.30
C ARG A 659 -38.46 5.29 8.29
N ASP A 660 -37.91 5.02 9.47
CA ASP A 660 -37.60 6.04 10.47
C ASP A 660 -36.38 6.89 10.10
N ILE A 661 -35.39 6.33 9.39
CA ILE A 661 -34.30 7.10 8.76
C ILE A 661 -34.87 8.06 7.74
N LEU A 662 -35.69 7.54 6.81
CA LEU A 662 -36.36 8.38 5.81
C LEU A 662 -37.27 9.41 6.47
N LYS A 663 -37.92 9.06 7.58
CA LYS A 663 -38.72 9.98 8.40
C LYS A 663 -37.87 11.05 9.10
N THR A 664 -36.67 10.70 9.53
CA THR A 664 -35.73 11.63 10.16
C THR A 664 -35.17 12.58 9.11
N VAL A 665 -34.67 12.05 7.98
CA VAL A 665 -34.21 12.83 6.83
C VAL A 665 -35.31 13.74 6.27
N THR A 666 -36.56 13.27 6.17
CA THR A 666 -37.73 14.08 5.76
C THR A 666 -38.19 15.11 6.80
N ASN A 667 -37.80 14.96 8.06
CA ASN A 667 -38.09 15.94 9.11
C ASN A 667 -36.99 17.01 9.20
N THR A 668 -35.73 16.68 8.85
CA THR A 668 -34.61 17.63 8.81
C THR A 668 -34.44 18.32 7.46
N THR A 669 -35.03 17.79 6.38
CA THR A 669 -35.07 18.41 5.05
C THR A 669 -36.53 18.62 4.62
N ASP A 670 -36.85 19.59 3.75
CA ASP A 670 -38.21 19.84 3.20
C ASP A 670 -38.71 18.71 2.24
N PHE A 671 -38.34 17.47 2.54
CA PHE A 671 -38.47 16.29 1.71
C PHE A 671 -39.72 15.50 2.12
N SER A 672 -40.55 15.08 1.16
CA SER A 672 -41.82 14.38 1.43
C SER A 672 -41.66 12.86 1.29
N LEU A 673 -42.08 12.11 2.30
CA LEU A 673 -42.03 10.63 2.33
C LEU A 673 -42.87 9.98 1.22
N ASN A 674 -43.93 10.64 0.76
CA ASN A 674 -44.77 10.17 -0.34
C ASN A 674 -44.05 10.15 -1.70
N ASP A 675 -42.91 10.84 -1.80
CA ASP A 675 -42.13 10.89 -3.02
C ASP A 675 -41.17 9.67 -3.15
N CYS A 676 -41.07 8.81 -2.12
CA CYS A 676 -40.18 7.65 -2.06
C CYS A 676 -40.90 6.29 -2.20
N GLU A 677 -42.01 6.23 -2.93
CA GLU A 677 -42.72 4.98 -3.16
C GLU A 677 -41.99 4.09 -4.18
N GLY A 678 -41.59 2.90 -3.73
CA GLY A 678 -41.02 1.84 -4.57
C GLY A 678 -39.58 1.50 -4.24
N TRP A 679 -39.26 0.21 -4.37
CA TRP A 679 -37.87 -0.27 -4.40
C TRP A 679 -37.50 -0.61 -5.85
N PRO A 680 -36.36 -0.12 -6.38
CA PRO A 680 -35.41 0.78 -5.72
C PRO A 680 -35.99 2.19 -5.48
N LEU A 681 -35.43 2.89 -4.48
CA LEU A 681 -35.86 4.21 -4.03
C LEU A 681 -35.88 5.21 -5.19
N ASN A 682 -37.06 5.77 -5.51
CA ASN A 682 -37.19 6.77 -6.57
C ASN A 682 -37.06 8.18 -6.00
N ILE A 683 -35.82 8.66 -5.82
CA ILE A 683 -35.57 10.01 -5.28
C ILE A 683 -35.97 11.06 -6.34
N PRO A 684 -36.84 12.04 -6.04
CA PRO A 684 -37.23 13.07 -7.00
C PRO A 684 -36.04 13.86 -7.54
N ASN A 685 -36.06 14.17 -8.84
CA ASN A 685 -34.99 14.91 -9.52
C ASN A 685 -34.62 16.26 -8.88
N LYS A 686 -35.53 16.90 -8.12
CA LYS A 686 -35.25 18.15 -7.39
C LYS A 686 -34.27 17.99 -6.22
N HIS A 687 -34.13 16.79 -5.66
CA HIS A 687 -33.27 16.50 -4.50
C HIS A 687 -32.03 15.67 -4.85
N LYS A 688 -31.95 15.11 -6.08
CA LYS A 688 -30.71 14.55 -6.65
C LYS A 688 -29.58 15.58 -6.79
N GLN A 689 -29.87 16.87 -6.62
CA GLN A 689 -28.92 17.98 -6.72
C GLN A 689 -28.49 18.55 -5.36
N ASP A 690 -29.04 18.03 -4.24
CA ASP A 690 -28.67 18.52 -2.92
C ASP A 690 -27.41 17.79 -2.42
N VAL A 691 -26.26 18.43 -2.64
CA VAL A 691 -24.92 17.91 -2.33
C VAL A 691 -24.78 17.53 -0.85
N SER A 692 -25.54 18.18 0.04
CA SER A 692 -25.52 17.95 1.49
C SER A 692 -26.01 16.55 1.92
N LEU A 693 -26.83 15.89 1.09
CA LEU A 693 -27.38 14.55 1.36
C LEU A 693 -26.53 13.41 0.80
N ILE A 694 -25.49 13.72 0.02
CA ILE A 694 -24.62 12.72 -0.60
C ILE A 694 -23.86 11.86 0.44
N PRO A 695 -23.27 12.41 1.52
CA PRO A 695 -22.64 11.60 2.56
C PRO A 695 -23.61 10.57 3.17
N TRP A 696 -24.88 10.92 3.29
CA TRP A 696 -25.92 10.07 3.83
C TRP A 696 -26.32 8.94 2.90
N LEU A 697 -26.53 9.26 1.62
CA LEU A 697 -26.78 8.26 0.60
C LEU A 697 -25.60 7.30 0.45
N GLN A 698 -24.37 7.80 0.56
CA GLN A 698 -23.15 6.99 0.60
C GLN A 698 -23.08 6.10 1.83
N PHE A 699 -23.38 6.65 3.02
CA PHE A 699 -23.42 5.88 4.26
C PHE A 699 -24.48 4.77 4.19
N VAL A 700 -25.70 5.07 3.74
CA VAL A 700 -26.78 4.09 3.53
C VAL A 700 -26.36 3.06 2.48
N ALA A 701 -25.84 3.47 1.33
CA ALA A 701 -25.36 2.56 0.29
C ALA A 701 -24.26 1.61 0.83
N ALA A 702 -23.30 2.12 1.59
CA ALA A 702 -22.25 1.34 2.24
C ALA A 702 -22.83 0.40 3.32
N GLN A 703 -23.81 0.85 4.10
CA GLN A 703 -24.45 0.04 5.15
C GLN A 703 -25.28 -1.12 4.58
N PHE A 704 -25.84 -0.97 3.39
CA PHE A 704 -26.70 -2.01 2.79
C PHE A 704 -26.06 -2.76 1.62
N GLY A 705 -24.82 -2.42 1.23
CA GLY A 705 -24.12 -3.05 0.10
C GLY A 705 -24.77 -2.71 -1.25
N ILE A 706 -25.45 -1.57 -1.32
CA ILE A 706 -26.18 -1.11 -2.52
C ILE A 706 -25.20 -0.30 -3.36
N ILE A 707 -24.29 -0.98 -4.06
CA ILE A 707 -23.24 -0.35 -4.87
C ILE A 707 -23.81 0.20 -6.20
N ASP A 708 -25.04 -0.17 -6.59
CA ASP A 708 -25.61 0.09 -7.92
C ASP A 708 -26.52 1.34 -8.03
N LEU A 709 -26.77 2.10 -6.94
CA LEU A 709 -27.70 3.23 -6.99
C LEU A 709 -27.20 4.34 -7.94
N ASP A 710 -25.89 4.60 -7.95
CA ASP A 710 -25.29 5.70 -8.73
C ASP A 710 -25.08 5.35 -10.20
N ARG A 711 -24.96 4.07 -10.55
CA ARG A 711 -24.84 3.67 -11.97
C ARG A 711 -26.17 3.88 -12.72
N GLN A 712 -27.31 3.83 -12.01
CA GLN A 712 -28.61 4.21 -12.55
C GLN A 712 -28.76 5.74 -12.62
N ILE A 713 -28.37 6.46 -11.56
CA ILE A 713 -28.51 7.91 -11.49
C ILE A 713 -27.58 8.63 -12.48
N GLY A 714 -26.32 8.21 -12.60
CA GLY A 714 -25.33 8.79 -13.51
C GLY A 714 -25.65 8.58 -15.00
N ASN A 715 -26.21 7.42 -15.37
CA ASN A 715 -26.61 7.16 -16.76
C ASN A 715 -27.87 7.94 -17.17
N GLU A 716 -28.78 8.21 -16.23
CA GLU A 716 -29.94 9.08 -16.47
C GLU A 716 -29.55 10.56 -16.57
N LEU A 717 -28.55 11.00 -15.80
CA LEU A 717 -28.01 12.37 -15.85
C LEU A 717 -27.22 12.64 -17.14
N SER A 718 -26.55 11.63 -17.72
CA SER A 718 -25.73 11.80 -18.93
C SER A 718 -26.51 11.64 -20.25
N GLY A 719 -27.84 11.43 -20.20
CA GLY A 719 -28.68 11.27 -21.39
C GLY A 719 -28.34 10.07 -22.29
N ARG A 720 -27.55 9.09 -21.79
CA ARG A 720 -27.18 7.90 -22.57
C ARG A 720 -28.30 6.87 -22.45
N LYS A 721 -28.96 6.62 -23.57
CA LYS A 721 -30.08 5.67 -23.69
C LYS A 721 -29.65 4.27 -23.23
N ILE A 722 -30.27 3.77 -22.15
CA ILE A 722 -30.06 2.41 -21.66
C ILE A 722 -30.63 1.41 -22.66
N ILE A 723 -29.79 0.46 -23.06
CA ILE A 723 -30.16 -0.73 -23.83
C ILE A 723 -31.05 -1.62 -22.92
N SER A 724 -32.23 -1.99 -23.40
CA SER A 724 -33.27 -2.73 -22.68
C SER A 724 -32.76 -4.08 -22.13
N THR A 725 -33.36 -4.54 -21.03
CA THR A 725 -33.12 -5.83 -20.37
C THR A 725 -33.27 -7.03 -21.30
N ASP A 726 -34.05 -6.91 -22.38
CA ASP A 726 -34.18 -7.95 -23.42
C ASP A 726 -32.86 -8.17 -24.18
N ASP A 727 -32.07 -7.12 -24.40
CA ASP A 727 -30.80 -7.20 -25.13
C ASP A 727 -29.67 -7.82 -24.29
N ARG A 728 -29.78 -7.83 -22.96
CA ARG A 728 -28.83 -8.55 -22.07
C ARG A 728 -28.98 -10.07 -22.17
N SER A 729 -30.20 -10.57 -22.40
CA SER A 729 -30.44 -12.00 -22.63
C SER A 729 -29.88 -12.46 -23.99
N VAL A 730 -29.92 -11.57 -24.99
CA VAL A 730 -29.36 -11.79 -26.33
C VAL A 730 -27.83 -11.70 -26.32
N ALA A 731 -27.26 -10.81 -25.51
CA ALA A 731 -25.81 -10.69 -25.31
C ALA A 731 -25.23 -11.90 -24.56
N LEU A 732 -25.87 -12.36 -23.47
CA LEU A 732 -25.47 -13.58 -22.76
C LEU A 732 -25.60 -14.83 -23.65
N SER A 733 -26.67 -14.92 -24.46
CA SER A 733 -26.83 -16.01 -25.43
C SER A 733 -25.73 -16.01 -26.50
N ARG A 734 -25.27 -14.83 -26.94
CA ARG A 734 -24.14 -14.71 -27.90
C ARG A 734 -22.80 -15.06 -27.28
N THR A 735 -22.54 -14.64 -26.03
CA THR A 735 -21.30 -14.97 -25.32
C THR A 735 -21.22 -16.47 -25.00
N LEU A 736 -22.34 -17.11 -24.63
CA LEU A 736 -22.40 -18.55 -24.41
C LEU A 736 -22.32 -19.37 -25.70
N GLN A 737 -22.88 -18.88 -26.82
CA GLN A 737 -22.69 -19.49 -28.15
C GLN A 737 -21.23 -19.38 -28.64
N GLN A 738 -20.50 -18.32 -28.29
CA GLN A 738 -19.08 -18.19 -28.58
C GLN A 738 -18.21 -19.10 -27.72
N THR A 739 -18.62 -19.36 -26.48
CA THR A 739 -17.92 -20.27 -25.56
C THR A 739 -18.08 -21.74 -25.98
N ALA A 740 -19.19 -22.09 -26.64
CA ALA A 740 -19.43 -23.44 -27.17
C ALA A 740 -18.58 -23.82 -28.41
N VAL A 741 -17.81 -22.88 -28.98
CA VAL A 741 -16.89 -23.18 -30.10
C VAL A 741 -15.56 -23.79 -29.62
N ILE A 742 -15.30 -23.78 -28.30
CA ILE A 742 -14.09 -24.37 -27.72
C ILE A 742 -14.47 -25.62 -26.92
N GLY A 743 -14.56 -26.75 -27.61
CA GLY A 743 -14.13 -28.03 -27.05
C GLY A 743 -15.11 -28.89 -26.25
N VAL A 744 -16.41 -28.97 -26.59
CA VAL A 744 -17.31 -30.04 -26.06
C VAL A 744 -17.95 -30.81 -27.20
N LYS A 745 -17.85 -32.15 -27.16
CA LYS A 745 -18.41 -33.07 -28.17
C LYS A 745 -19.95 -33.04 -28.18
N PRO A 746 -20.62 -33.37 -29.32
CA PRO A 746 -22.02 -33.03 -29.57
C PRO A 746 -23.09 -33.84 -28.82
N ASP A 747 -22.73 -34.80 -27.96
CA ASP A 747 -23.68 -35.79 -27.45
C ASP A 747 -24.40 -35.38 -26.14
N ASP A 748 -24.08 -34.23 -25.54
CA ASP A 748 -24.68 -33.78 -24.26
C ASP A 748 -25.64 -32.56 -24.38
N SER A 749 -26.14 -32.27 -25.59
CA SER A 749 -27.03 -31.12 -25.83
C SER A 749 -28.37 -31.18 -25.06
N GLU A 750 -28.85 -32.38 -24.72
CA GLU A 750 -30.10 -32.62 -23.99
C GLU A 750 -29.96 -32.27 -22.48
N SER A 751 -28.78 -32.47 -21.91
CA SER A 751 -28.44 -32.16 -20.51
C SER A 751 -28.40 -30.64 -20.26
N ILE A 752 -27.88 -29.89 -21.23
CA ILE A 752 -27.77 -28.43 -21.18
C ILE A 752 -29.15 -27.77 -21.34
N GLN A 753 -30.00 -28.26 -22.25
CA GLN A 753 -31.37 -27.76 -22.35
C GLN A 753 -32.22 -28.07 -21.11
N THR A 754 -32.03 -29.24 -20.50
CA THR A 754 -32.76 -29.60 -19.27
C THR A 754 -32.34 -28.70 -18.10
N THR A 755 -31.05 -28.36 -18.02
CA THR A 755 -30.51 -27.46 -16.98
C THR A 755 -30.97 -26.00 -17.19
N LEU A 756 -30.97 -25.50 -18.43
CA LEU A 756 -31.48 -24.16 -18.78
C LEU A 756 -32.97 -23.99 -18.49
N THR A 757 -33.78 -25.01 -18.79
CA THR A 757 -35.23 -25.02 -18.50
C THR A 757 -35.49 -25.04 -16.99
N ARG A 758 -34.63 -25.74 -16.23
CA ARG A 758 -34.73 -25.80 -14.76
C ARG A 758 -34.36 -24.48 -14.11
N VAL A 759 -33.27 -23.84 -14.54
CA VAL A 759 -32.84 -22.53 -14.03
C VAL A 759 -33.88 -21.44 -14.31
N THR A 760 -34.46 -21.40 -15.51
CA THR A 760 -35.52 -20.43 -15.86
C THR A 760 -36.79 -20.63 -15.01
N SER A 761 -37.23 -21.87 -14.82
CA SER A 761 -38.39 -22.17 -13.96
C SER A 761 -38.16 -21.88 -12.46
N GLU A 762 -36.93 -22.03 -11.97
CA GLU A 762 -36.56 -21.67 -10.59
C GLU A 762 -36.54 -20.14 -10.39
N THR A 763 -36.07 -19.36 -11.38
CA THR A 763 -36.14 -17.89 -11.35
C THR A 763 -37.57 -17.33 -11.41
N ASP A 764 -38.45 -17.96 -12.19
CA ASP A 764 -39.87 -17.54 -12.27
C ASP A 764 -40.62 -17.91 -10.98
N SER A 765 -40.28 -19.03 -10.35
CA SER A 765 -40.81 -19.44 -9.05
C SER A 765 -40.38 -18.48 -7.93
N ILE A 766 -39.12 -18.05 -7.93
CA ILE A 766 -38.60 -17.06 -6.97
C ILE A 766 -39.27 -15.68 -7.18
N SER A 767 -39.43 -15.24 -8.43
CA SER A 767 -40.16 -14.00 -8.74
C SER A 767 -41.64 -14.05 -8.34
N SER A 768 -42.30 -15.20 -8.53
CA SER A 768 -43.69 -15.40 -8.11
C SER A 768 -43.84 -15.46 -6.59
N MET A 769 -42.89 -16.09 -5.89
CA MET A 769 -42.87 -16.16 -4.42
C MET A 769 -42.61 -14.79 -3.78
N MET A 770 -41.73 -13.97 -4.37
CA MET A 770 -41.51 -12.59 -3.92
C MET A 770 -42.74 -11.70 -4.15
N ASN A 771 -43.44 -11.84 -5.28
CA ASN A 771 -44.68 -11.11 -5.54
C ASN A 771 -45.84 -11.57 -4.63
N SER A 772 -45.87 -12.84 -4.22
CA SER A 772 -46.83 -13.37 -3.25
C SER A 772 -46.58 -12.87 -1.82
N LEU A 773 -45.31 -12.60 -1.46
CA LEU A 773 -44.93 -12.04 -0.16
C LEU A 773 -45.18 -10.53 -0.09
N TYR A 774 -45.31 -9.85 -1.23
CA TYR A 774 -45.55 -8.41 -1.33
C TYR A 774 -47.04 -8.01 -1.20
N LEU A 775 -47.96 -8.98 -1.29
CA LEU A 775 -49.42 -8.77 -1.25
C LEU A 775 -50.08 -9.28 0.06
N ARG A 776 -49.29 -9.62 1.08
CA ARG A 776 -49.72 -9.86 2.46
C ARG A 776 -48.92 -8.97 3.40
#